data_AF-A0A409YR31-F1
#
_entry.id   AF-A0A409YR31-F1
#
_cell.length_a   1.000
_cell.length_b   1.000
_cell.length_c   1.000
_cell.angle_alpha   90.00
_cell.angle_beta   90.00
_cell.angle_gamma   90.00
#
_symmetry.space_group_name_H-M   'P 1'
#
loop_
_entity.id
_entity.type
_entity.pdbx_description
1 polymer ?
#
loop_
_entity_poly.entity_id
_entity_poly.type
_entity_poly.pdbx_seq_one_letter_code
_entity_poly.pdbx_strand_id
1 'polypeptide(L)'
;MMLSSSVTSALRSRSHDLLNVERNATRQFEMVRRWMSVRPPAKDDSTPAPPRKKVTIQTLRNLRQSKTPITMVTAYDYPTALACSSTPLTDITLVGDSLAQVCLGYSSTTQLTLSEMVHHAAAVARGTTHPFIVADMPFGTYCTSTSDAIRNAVRLMQEGRVEGVKLEGGAEIEHVVRRLTDVGIPVMAHVGLLPQRHAALSGYKVQGRSVDGARKVLHDALTLEAAGAFAMVVEAVPQELGKYITERLKVPTIGIGAGPHTSGQVLVYDDLLGTWSGHKAKFVRRFANIKEVRDNGIEAYAKAVRDGTFPDPQKESYSMENGEWERFMSSDIGKVPSTPDPSTPKRERKVSFTSKLARHLSLSSKSRSEGKPSRANSTKASSPSTPSTPDSIKPAQKTPIRRVKPKDTANKLQKAPSLSSPAKGSKLEVPKFDTPSDKVEAPKVAEAPKGEALKVETLKIEDPKDEEPIIVTPVEPIFASPSLPPTQPRKTQSRSFAFIRPGAVIEKAQKAEIEMPINNQVEDAQADVAGANLDGEIGTQSTGNFVFAHFMVGNTYPYTIDDWYEDIRLAAAHKIDGFVLNVGREDWQRQRCTDAFAAAKRLPESVSFKFFFSFDMSSIPGNGINDVQLFRDYMNAHGKSPRMFRHPRGGAVVSTFSGENSTFGQGSMENGWTYLKNELNKITPIYFIPSFFVNPSRYHNIPSMDGAFNWNGGWPLQLHSGMARHDIQNFTLDSDYGHLENLGDSRTFMGAVSPWFFTHYGPDTWNKNWIYRGDDWLFVKRWEQLISLRHRIDMAQIISWNDYGESHYIGPIKGAQPNSQAWVDGYDHQGWMHLNAYFATAFKTGCYPNITKDQIYMWARPHPKEANSSDRVPRPNNWQLADDTAWVIVLARATGTLDCYTTPHESSKQTFTLQPGLNKISFPLRPDGGMRAVLMRDGEVAAECTPVGYRYESRPGVYNFNAFVAMSN
;
A
#
# COMPACT_ATOMS: atom_id res chain seq x y z
N MET A 1 62.42 40.25 -2.87
CA MET A 1 63.06 41.26 -1.99
C MET A 1 62.98 42.59 -2.70
N MET A 2 62.40 43.63 -2.06
CA MET A 2 62.28 45.02 -2.57
C MET A 2 61.55 45.12 -3.93
N LEU A 3 60.82 46.16 -4.34
CA LEU A 3 60.64 47.59 -4.02
C LEU A 3 59.12 47.91 -4.20
N SER A 4 58.52 49.07 -3.90
CA SER A 4 58.80 50.27 -3.08
C SER A 4 57.44 50.86 -2.67
N SER A 5 57.38 51.83 -1.75
CA SER A 5 56.13 52.42 -1.26
C SER A 5 55.74 53.77 -1.90
N SER A 6 54.43 53.95 -2.06
CA SER A 6 53.71 55.24 -2.14
C SER A 6 53.67 56.02 -3.48
N VAL A 7 52.72 56.97 -3.52
CA VAL A 7 52.38 57.96 -4.57
C VAL A 7 51.59 57.47 -5.79
N THR A 8 50.27 57.32 -5.62
CA THR A 8 49.26 57.93 -6.53
C THR A 8 47.86 57.94 -5.91
N SER A 9 47.54 59.03 -5.20
CA SER A 9 46.14 59.43 -5.01
C SER A 9 45.67 60.27 -6.21
N ALA A 10 44.38 60.64 -6.25
CA ALA A 10 43.78 61.62 -7.19
C ALA A 10 43.51 61.20 -8.66
N LEU A 11 43.35 59.91 -9.00
CA LEU A 11 42.91 59.50 -10.35
C LEU A 11 41.83 58.39 -10.44
N ARG A 12 41.05 58.15 -9.37
CA ARG A 12 39.91 57.20 -9.38
C ARG A 12 38.60 57.73 -8.76
N SER A 13 38.40 59.05 -8.72
CA SER A 13 37.24 59.72 -8.11
C SER A 13 36.22 60.31 -9.13
N ARG A 14 36.22 59.85 -10.39
CA ARG A 14 35.34 60.37 -11.46
C ARG A 14 34.81 59.29 -12.44
N SER A 15 34.40 58.13 -11.92
CA SER A 15 33.82 57.06 -12.77
C SER A 15 32.72 56.21 -12.10
N HIS A 16 32.16 56.65 -10.98
CA HIS A 16 31.07 55.93 -10.29
C HIS A 16 29.68 56.58 -10.42
N ASP A 17 29.59 57.88 -10.73
CA ASP A 17 28.33 58.63 -10.72
C ASP A 17 27.52 58.60 -12.03
N LEU A 18 27.93 57.78 -13.01
CA LEU A 18 27.27 57.67 -14.33
C LEU A 18 26.63 56.29 -14.61
N LEU A 19 26.48 55.43 -13.60
CA LEU A 19 25.81 54.12 -13.73
C LEU A 19 24.61 53.94 -12.78
N ASN A 20 24.18 55.00 -12.09
CA ASN A 20 23.11 54.97 -11.06
C ASN A 20 21.77 55.55 -11.51
N VAL A 21 21.57 55.88 -12.80
CA VAL A 21 20.35 56.52 -13.31
C VAL A 21 19.44 55.56 -14.10
N GLU A 22 19.98 54.53 -14.77
CA GLU A 22 19.21 53.59 -15.60
C GLU A 22 18.88 52.25 -14.91
N ARG A 23 18.48 52.27 -13.63
CA ARG A 23 18.03 51.06 -12.90
C ARG A 23 16.72 51.16 -12.12
N ASN A 24 15.96 52.25 -12.27
CA ASN A 24 14.66 52.47 -11.61
C ASN A 24 13.45 52.28 -12.56
N ALA A 25 13.48 51.32 -13.47
CA ALA A 25 12.43 51.11 -14.49
C ALA A 25 12.04 49.63 -14.72
N THR A 26 12.20 48.75 -13.73
CA THR A 26 11.70 47.36 -13.79
C THR A 26 10.79 47.11 -12.60
N ARG A 27 9.48 46.90 -12.85
CA ARG A 27 8.54 46.51 -11.79
C ARG A 27 8.97 45.18 -11.18
N GLN A 28 9.18 45.15 -9.86
CA GLN A 28 9.26 43.89 -9.13
C GLN A 28 7.85 43.30 -9.05
N PHE A 29 7.60 42.22 -9.79
CA PHE A 29 6.52 41.30 -9.44
C PHE A 29 6.95 40.55 -8.17
N GLU A 30 6.36 40.91 -7.03
CA GLU A 30 6.49 40.08 -5.83
C GLU A 30 5.75 38.76 -6.05
N MET A 31 6.50 37.70 -6.37
CA MET A 31 5.98 36.35 -6.34
C MET A 31 5.53 36.02 -4.91
N VAL A 32 4.22 36.10 -4.67
CA VAL A 32 3.57 35.68 -3.42
C VAL A 32 3.79 34.17 -3.24
N ARG A 33 4.88 33.82 -2.57
CA ARG A 33 5.26 32.43 -2.30
C ARG A 33 4.28 31.82 -1.32
N ARG A 34 3.47 30.88 -1.79
CA ARG A 34 2.70 29.98 -0.92
C ARG A 34 3.66 29.19 -0.03
N TRP A 35 3.66 29.50 1.27
CA TRP A 35 4.30 28.65 2.26
C TRP A 35 3.50 27.35 2.40
N MET A 36 4.20 26.22 2.45
CA MET A 36 3.58 24.93 2.77
C MET A 36 3.33 24.82 4.28
N SER A 37 2.41 23.92 4.66
CA SER A 37 2.31 23.47 6.06
C SER A 37 3.69 23.06 6.60
N VAL A 38 3.90 23.26 7.90
CA VAL A 38 5.20 23.21 8.57
C VAL A 38 5.92 21.88 8.28
N ARG A 39 6.92 21.95 7.40
CA ARG A 39 7.88 20.86 7.21
C ARG A 39 8.70 20.71 8.50
N PRO A 40 9.27 19.52 8.78
CA PRO A 40 10.36 19.40 9.75
C PRO A 40 11.38 20.50 9.48
N PRO A 41 11.85 21.25 10.50
CA PRO A 41 12.70 22.40 10.29
C PRO A 41 13.93 21.98 9.48
N ALA A 42 14.17 22.66 8.36
CA ALA A 42 15.44 22.54 7.67
C ALA A 42 16.56 22.87 8.67
N LYS A 43 17.70 22.18 8.58
CA LYS A 43 18.85 22.48 9.45
C LYS A 43 19.24 23.94 9.26
N ASP A 44 18.93 24.76 10.25
CA ASP A 44 19.34 26.14 10.28
C ASP A 44 20.75 26.23 10.84
N ASP A 45 21.73 26.14 9.94
CA ASP A 45 23.14 26.27 10.27
C ASP A 45 23.52 27.70 10.73
N SER A 46 22.59 28.68 10.71
CA SER A 46 22.86 30.07 11.13
C SER A 46 22.96 30.24 12.66
N THR A 47 22.30 29.38 13.45
CA THR A 47 22.48 29.33 14.92
C THR A 47 22.48 27.88 15.44
N PRO A 48 23.65 27.24 15.57
CA PRO A 48 23.74 25.92 16.20
C PRO A 48 23.41 26.03 17.70
N ALA A 49 22.16 25.75 18.06
CA ALA A 49 21.79 25.45 19.44
C ALA A 49 22.74 24.36 19.96
N PRO A 50 23.36 24.54 21.15
CA PRO A 50 24.51 23.73 21.55
C PRO A 50 24.15 22.24 21.54
N PRO A 51 24.91 21.39 20.81
CA PRO A 51 24.52 20.01 20.57
C PRO A 51 24.47 19.24 21.90
N ARG A 52 23.24 19.05 22.40
CA ARG A 52 22.98 18.40 23.69
C ARG A 52 23.52 16.98 23.64
N LYS A 53 24.39 16.62 24.59
CA LYS A 53 24.95 15.27 24.67
C LYS A 53 23.82 14.28 24.90
N LYS A 54 23.70 13.30 24.01
CA LYS A 54 22.77 12.17 24.10
C LYS A 54 22.90 11.49 25.47
N VAL A 55 21.78 11.27 26.15
CA VAL A 55 21.72 10.53 27.42
C VAL A 55 22.08 9.08 27.15
N THR A 56 22.81 8.45 28.08
CA THR A 56 23.30 7.08 27.98
C THR A 56 23.02 6.31 29.27
N ILE A 57 23.13 4.98 29.23
CA ILE A 57 23.08 4.13 30.44
C ILE A 57 24.07 4.61 31.51
N GLN A 58 25.25 5.12 31.11
CA GLN A 58 26.21 5.68 32.07
C GLN A 58 25.73 7.02 32.65
N THR A 59 25.07 7.87 31.85
CA THR A 59 24.42 9.09 32.35
C THR A 59 23.37 8.75 33.41
N LEU A 60 22.50 7.77 33.14
CA LEU A 60 21.46 7.32 34.09
C LEU A 60 22.06 6.72 35.38
N ARG A 61 23.15 5.96 35.27
CA ARG A 61 23.91 5.46 36.43
C ARG A 61 24.52 6.59 37.25
N ASN A 62 25.08 7.61 36.60
CA ASN A 62 25.64 8.78 37.27
C ASN A 62 24.54 9.57 38.02
N LEU A 63 23.38 9.80 37.39
CA LEU A 63 22.23 10.49 38.02
C LEU A 63 21.74 9.76 39.29
N ARG A 64 21.62 8.42 39.23
CA ARG A 64 21.34 7.60 40.41
C ARG A 64 22.41 7.78 41.51
N GLN A 65 23.69 7.79 41.15
CA GLN A 65 24.79 7.95 42.11
C GLN A 65 24.82 9.34 42.76
N SER A 66 24.53 10.41 42.01
CA SER A 66 24.39 11.77 42.54
C SER A 66 23.05 12.02 43.24
N LYS A 67 22.14 11.03 43.27
CA LYS A 67 20.76 11.13 43.77
C LYS A 67 19.94 12.21 43.04
N THR A 68 20.29 12.50 41.79
CA THR A 68 19.52 13.38 40.91
C THR A 68 18.35 12.58 40.32
N PRO A 69 17.08 12.97 40.55
CA PRO A 69 15.94 12.20 40.06
C PRO A 69 15.90 12.14 38.53
N ILE A 70 15.89 10.94 37.98
CA ILE A 70 15.78 10.69 36.54
C ILE A 70 14.35 10.97 36.08
N THR A 71 14.20 11.69 34.97
CA THR A 71 12.89 11.96 34.37
C THR A 71 12.59 11.03 33.19
N MET A 72 11.34 10.60 33.07
CA MET A 72 10.89 9.72 32.00
C MET A 72 9.47 10.10 31.59
N VAL A 73 9.23 10.24 30.29
CA VAL A 73 7.91 10.60 29.73
C VAL A 73 7.64 9.69 28.54
N THR A 74 6.38 9.28 28.32
CA THR A 74 6.06 8.53 27.10
C THR A 74 6.06 9.43 25.87
N ALA A 75 6.30 8.84 24.70
CA ALA A 75 6.00 9.42 23.40
C ALA A 75 5.57 8.32 22.44
N TYR A 76 4.78 8.66 21.43
CA TYR A 76 4.22 7.70 20.47
C TYR A 76 4.32 8.19 19.02
N ASP A 77 4.68 9.46 18.79
CA ASP A 77 4.81 10.03 17.45
C ASP A 77 5.93 11.09 17.38
N TYR A 78 6.10 11.69 16.21
CA TYR A 78 7.11 12.72 15.97
C TYR A 78 6.84 14.03 16.77
N PRO A 79 5.60 14.60 16.81
CA PRO A 79 5.28 15.75 17.66
C PRO A 79 5.54 15.54 19.16
N THR A 80 5.12 14.41 19.74
CA THR A 80 5.33 14.10 21.17
C THR A 80 6.80 13.87 21.50
N ALA A 81 7.58 13.28 20.58
CA ALA A 81 9.03 13.17 20.72
C ALA A 81 9.77 14.52 20.66
N LEU A 82 9.32 15.44 19.79
CA LEU A 82 9.79 16.83 19.79
C LEU A 82 9.43 17.54 21.10
N ALA A 83 8.20 17.36 21.60
CA ALA A 83 7.75 17.94 22.86
C ALA A 83 8.58 17.43 24.06
N CYS A 84 8.80 16.12 24.15
CA CYS A 84 9.70 15.52 25.14
C CYS A 84 11.14 16.04 25.03
N SER A 85 11.60 16.34 23.81
CA SER A 85 12.95 16.87 23.54
C SER A 85 13.11 18.38 23.70
N SER A 86 12.03 19.14 23.92
CA SER A 86 12.06 20.60 24.01
C SER A 86 12.94 21.06 25.19
N THR A 87 12.65 20.55 26.38
CA THR A 87 13.42 20.75 27.61
C THR A 87 14.69 19.89 27.63
N PRO A 88 15.82 20.37 28.17
CA PRO A 88 17.00 19.54 28.45
C PRO A 88 16.85 18.66 29.68
N LEU A 89 15.70 18.73 30.38
CA LEU A 89 15.43 18.02 31.63
C LEU A 89 14.76 16.66 31.43
N THR A 90 14.63 16.16 30.19
CA THR A 90 14.05 14.83 29.89
C THR A 90 15.18 13.81 29.69
N ASP A 91 15.38 12.90 30.64
CA ASP A 91 16.45 11.90 30.54
C ASP A 91 16.06 10.72 29.63
N ILE A 92 14.80 10.28 29.70
CA ILE A 92 14.31 9.07 29.00
C ILE A 92 12.99 9.37 28.27
N THR A 93 12.86 8.88 27.04
CA THR A 93 11.60 8.82 26.29
C THR A 93 11.16 7.36 26.15
N LEU A 94 9.94 7.05 26.60
CA LEU A 94 9.36 5.69 26.53
C LEU A 94 8.35 5.58 25.38
N VAL A 95 8.62 4.72 24.42
CA VAL A 95 7.62 4.23 23.46
C VAL A 95 6.84 3.12 24.15
N GLY A 96 5.88 3.52 25.00
CA GLY A 96 5.19 2.63 25.92
C GLY A 96 3.95 2.00 25.31
N ASP A 97 3.68 0.73 25.64
CA ASP A 97 2.51 0.01 25.11
C ASP A 97 1.15 0.63 25.51
N SER A 98 1.16 1.52 26.50
CA SER A 98 0.10 2.50 26.80
C SER A 98 -0.43 3.25 25.57
N LEU A 99 0.36 3.41 24.50
CA LEU A 99 -0.05 4.02 23.24
C LEU A 99 -1.25 3.30 22.60
N ALA A 100 -1.42 1.99 22.89
CA ALA A 100 -2.61 1.24 22.51
C ALA A 100 -3.90 1.93 22.97
N GLN A 101 -3.92 2.42 24.21
CA GLN A 101 -5.09 3.06 24.82
C GLN A 101 -5.15 4.56 24.50
N VAL A 102 -4.04 5.30 24.63
CA VAL A 102 -4.06 6.77 24.50
C VAL A 102 -3.90 7.31 23.07
N CYS A 103 -3.31 6.53 22.16
CA CYS A 103 -3.08 6.93 20.76
C CYS A 103 -3.94 6.13 19.77
N LEU A 104 -4.08 4.82 19.95
CA LEU A 104 -4.81 3.94 19.01
C LEU A 104 -6.26 3.62 19.43
N GLY A 105 -6.65 3.93 20.68
CA GLY A 105 -8.02 3.71 21.18
C GLY A 105 -8.40 2.25 21.48
N TYR A 106 -7.44 1.32 21.48
CA TYR A 106 -7.66 -0.07 21.90
C TYR A 106 -8.04 -0.16 23.38
N SER A 107 -8.94 -1.08 23.72
CA SER A 107 -9.38 -1.30 25.10
C SER A 107 -8.31 -1.94 26.01
N SER A 108 -7.26 -2.55 25.44
CA SER A 108 -6.17 -3.20 26.18
C SER A 108 -4.83 -3.05 25.46
N THR A 109 -3.73 -2.88 26.20
CA THR A 109 -2.37 -2.92 25.65
C THR A 109 -2.01 -4.28 25.02
N THR A 110 -2.73 -5.35 25.38
CA THR A 110 -2.55 -6.70 24.80
C THR A 110 -3.04 -6.83 23.36
N GLN A 111 -3.66 -5.81 22.78
CA GLN A 111 -4.01 -5.77 21.34
C GLN A 111 -2.85 -5.27 20.47
N LEU A 112 -1.87 -4.57 21.06
CA LEU A 112 -0.80 -3.91 20.32
C LEU A 112 0.22 -4.92 19.76
N THR A 113 0.46 -4.85 18.46
CA THR A 113 1.44 -5.71 17.77
C THR A 113 2.85 -5.13 17.81
N LEU A 114 3.84 -6.00 17.56
CA LEU A 114 5.23 -5.58 17.38
C LEU A 114 5.40 -4.60 16.21
N SER A 115 4.62 -4.74 15.14
CA SER A 115 4.75 -3.91 13.93
C SER A 115 4.30 -2.47 14.18
N GLU A 116 3.23 -2.28 14.96
CA GLU A 116 2.79 -0.95 15.40
C GLU A 116 3.81 -0.33 16.36
N MET A 117 4.30 -1.10 17.33
CA MET A 117 5.34 -0.62 18.25
C MET A 117 6.61 -0.18 17.50
N VAL A 118 7.05 -0.95 16.49
CA VAL A 118 8.14 -0.57 15.60
C VAL A 118 7.83 0.74 14.84
N HIS A 119 6.61 0.90 14.32
CA HIS A 119 6.19 2.12 13.61
C HIS A 119 6.25 3.36 14.52
N HIS A 120 5.62 3.28 15.70
CA HIS A 120 5.62 4.36 16.69
C HIS A 120 7.02 4.66 17.21
N ALA A 121 7.84 3.63 17.47
CA ALA A 121 9.23 3.81 17.87
C ALA A 121 10.05 4.53 16.80
N ALA A 122 9.92 4.13 15.53
CA ALA A 122 10.58 4.80 14.43
C ALA A 122 10.12 6.26 14.26
N ALA A 123 8.86 6.58 14.58
CA ALA A 123 8.35 7.96 14.59
C ALA A 123 8.95 8.79 15.73
N VAL A 124 9.00 8.23 16.93
CA VAL A 124 9.63 8.86 18.11
C VAL A 124 11.12 9.09 17.87
N ALA A 125 11.85 8.10 17.36
CA ALA A 125 13.28 8.21 17.06
C ALA A 125 13.63 9.24 15.96
N ARG A 126 12.65 9.70 15.17
CA ARG A 126 12.82 10.85 14.25
C ARG A 126 12.73 12.21 14.97
N GLY A 127 11.99 12.30 16.08
CA GLY A 127 11.78 13.55 16.84
C GLY A 127 12.67 13.68 18.08
N THR A 128 13.12 12.57 18.67
CA THR A 128 13.90 12.57 19.92
C THR A 128 15.34 12.98 19.69
N THR A 129 15.81 14.06 20.33
CA THR A 129 17.16 14.61 20.09
C THR A 129 18.23 14.13 21.08
N HIS A 130 17.91 14.07 22.37
CA HIS A 130 18.88 13.81 23.43
C HIS A 130 18.43 12.85 24.56
N PRO A 131 17.13 12.65 24.88
CA PRO A 131 16.70 11.58 25.79
C PRO A 131 17.13 10.19 25.30
N PHE A 132 17.36 9.26 26.23
CA PHE A 132 17.55 7.84 25.93
C PHE A 132 16.21 7.21 25.55
N ILE A 133 16.14 6.48 24.44
CA ILE A 133 14.89 5.93 23.90
C ILE A 133 14.76 4.47 24.32
N VAL A 134 13.67 4.15 25.01
CA VAL A 134 13.26 2.78 25.34
C VAL A 134 11.93 2.51 24.63
N ALA A 135 11.77 1.35 23.98
CA ALA A 135 10.45 0.87 23.54
C ALA A 135 10.00 -0.31 24.40
N ASP A 136 8.70 -0.43 24.65
CA ASP A 136 8.13 -1.66 25.19
C ASP A 136 8.26 -2.81 24.19
N MET A 137 8.50 -4.02 24.70
CA MET A 137 8.19 -5.26 24.00
C MET A 137 6.70 -5.55 24.24
N PRO A 138 5.83 -5.52 23.22
CA PRO A 138 4.40 -5.76 23.41
C PRO A 138 4.11 -7.17 23.94
N PHE A 139 2.91 -7.36 24.49
CA PHE A 139 2.47 -8.64 25.04
C PHE A 139 2.69 -9.80 24.05
N GLY A 140 3.16 -10.95 24.55
CA GLY A 140 3.46 -12.14 23.75
C GLY A 140 4.78 -12.09 22.98
N THR A 141 5.33 -10.91 22.64
CA THR A 141 6.52 -10.78 21.77
C THR A 141 7.84 -11.27 22.39
N TYR A 142 7.87 -11.52 23.70
CA TYR A 142 9.03 -12.01 24.45
C TYR A 142 8.76 -13.28 25.27
N CYS A 143 7.52 -13.78 25.27
CA CYS A 143 7.09 -14.91 26.11
C CYS A 143 7.04 -16.25 25.37
N THR A 144 7.09 -16.27 24.03
CA THR A 144 6.97 -17.51 23.23
C THR A 144 8.26 -18.33 23.23
N SER A 145 9.40 -17.67 23.02
CA SER A 145 10.73 -18.24 23.21
C SER A 145 11.78 -17.14 23.33
N THR A 146 12.91 -17.45 23.96
CA THR A 146 14.06 -16.55 24.04
C THR A 146 14.58 -16.14 22.66
N SER A 147 14.51 -17.05 21.68
CA SER A 147 14.89 -16.78 20.30
C SER A 147 13.97 -15.74 19.63
N ASP A 148 12.68 -15.74 19.96
CA ASP A 148 11.73 -14.73 19.46
C ASP A 148 11.94 -13.39 20.16
N ALA A 149 12.14 -13.40 21.48
CA ALA A 149 12.47 -12.20 22.25
C ALA A 149 13.70 -11.48 21.68
N ILE A 150 14.77 -12.22 21.34
CA ILE A 150 15.96 -11.65 20.68
C ILE A 150 15.59 -11.03 19.33
N ARG A 151 14.92 -11.78 18.43
CA ARG A 151 14.57 -11.26 17.09
C ARG A 151 13.70 -10.00 17.19
N ASN A 152 12.70 -10.02 18.07
CA ASN A 152 11.75 -8.93 18.23
C ASN A 152 12.39 -7.68 18.88
N ALA A 153 13.29 -7.85 19.84
CA ALA A 153 14.07 -6.74 20.39
C ALA A 153 15.07 -6.16 19.38
N VAL A 154 15.72 -7.01 18.56
CA VAL A 154 16.57 -6.56 17.44
C VAL A 154 15.76 -5.72 16.44
N ARG A 155 14.52 -6.12 16.11
CA ARG A 155 13.63 -5.31 15.26
C ARG A 155 13.33 -3.94 15.86
N LEU A 156 13.02 -3.84 17.15
CA LEU A 156 12.82 -2.54 17.82
C LEU A 156 14.09 -1.66 17.76
N MET A 157 15.28 -2.23 17.95
CA MET A 157 16.53 -1.46 17.86
C MET A 157 16.90 -1.05 16.43
N GLN A 158 16.64 -1.90 15.42
CA GLN A 158 17.05 -1.64 14.03
C GLN A 158 16.00 -0.85 13.23
N GLU A 159 14.74 -1.29 13.25
CA GLU A 159 13.63 -0.66 12.54
C GLU A 159 13.07 0.51 13.34
N GLY A 160 12.82 0.28 14.65
CA GLY A 160 12.31 1.29 15.58
C GLY A 160 13.36 2.31 16.07
N ARG A 161 14.65 2.03 15.87
CA ARG A 161 15.79 2.91 16.20
C ARG A 161 15.87 3.35 17.68
N VAL A 162 15.50 2.45 18.60
CA VAL A 162 15.61 2.68 20.05
C VAL A 162 16.94 2.20 20.62
N GLU A 163 17.35 2.74 21.76
CA GLU A 163 18.59 2.33 22.44
C GLU A 163 18.41 1.20 23.47
N GLY A 164 17.17 0.84 23.82
CA GLY A 164 16.87 -0.29 24.70
C GLY A 164 15.39 -0.69 24.69
N VAL A 165 15.06 -1.79 25.39
CA VAL A 165 13.70 -2.36 25.45
C VAL A 165 13.18 -2.51 26.88
N LYS A 166 11.88 -2.29 27.12
CA LYS A 166 11.17 -2.61 28.37
C LYS A 166 10.45 -3.96 28.26
N LEU A 167 10.55 -4.80 29.29
CA LEU A 167 9.87 -6.11 29.39
C LEU A 167 9.12 -6.23 30.74
N GLU A 168 7.92 -6.81 30.74
CA GLU A 168 7.07 -6.95 31.93
C GLU A 168 7.11 -8.37 32.53
N GLY A 169 7.54 -8.49 33.78
CA GLY A 169 7.56 -9.79 34.45
C GLY A 169 8.34 -9.83 35.76
N GLY A 170 8.29 -10.99 36.40
CA GLY A 170 9.11 -11.33 37.55
C GLY A 170 10.21 -12.33 37.21
N ALA A 171 10.57 -13.15 38.19
CA ALA A 171 11.58 -14.19 38.04
C ALA A 171 11.35 -15.16 36.86
N GLU A 172 10.11 -15.29 36.35
CA GLU A 172 9.81 -16.15 35.20
C GLU A 172 10.42 -15.67 33.86
N ILE A 173 10.71 -14.37 33.71
CA ILE A 173 11.39 -13.82 32.51
C ILE A 173 12.90 -13.63 32.68
N GLU A 174 13.49 -14.08 33.79
CA GLU A 174 14.92 -14.00 34.11
C GLU A 174 15.80 -14.45 32.94
N HIS A 175 15.51 -15.63 32.40
CA HIS A 175 16.24 -16.25 31.30
C HIS A 175 16.16 -15.44 29.98
N VAL A 176 15.08 -14.68 29.78
CA VAL A 176 14.91 -13.78 28.63
C VAL A 176 15.72 -12.51 28.81
N VAL A 177 15.61 -11.87 29.98
CA VAL A 177 16.39 -10.66 30.32
C VAL A 177 17.88 -10.95 30.20
N ARG A 178 18.35 -12.02 30.84
CA ARG A 178 19.75 -12.47 30.79
C ARG A 178 20.22 -12.63 29.35
N ARG A 179 19.49 -13.38 28.54
CA ARG A 179 19.91 -13.70 27.17
C ARG A 179 19.89 -12.49 26.24
N LEU A 180 18.98 -11.53 26.43
CA LEU A 180 19.00 -10.25 25.73
C LEU A 180 20.25 -9.44 26.09
N THR A 181 20.58 -9.35 27.39
CA THR A 181 21.76 -8.61 27.83
C THR A 181 23.08 -9.29 27.44
N ASP A 182 23.14 -10.63 27.39
CA ASP A 182 24.28 -11.41 26.89
C ASP A 182 24.61 -11.11 25.42
N VAL A 183 23.62 -10.74 24.61
CA VAL A 183 23.82 -10.32 23.20
C VAL A 183 23.92 -8.80 23.03
N GLY A 184 24.05 -8.05 24.13
CA GLY A 184 24.29 -6.61 24.14
C GLY A 184 23.05 -5.72 24.02
N ILE A 185 21.84 -6.28 24.11
CA ILE A 185 20.58 -5.52 24.06
C ILE A 185 20.27 -4.94 25.45
N PRO A 186 20.16 -3.60 25.61
CA PRO A 186 19.85 -3.01 26.92
C PRO A 186 18.39 -3.25 27.32
N VAL A 187 18.20 -4.02 28.39
CA VAL A 187 16.86 -4.29 28.96
C VAL A 187 16.57 -3.39 30.17
N MET A 188 15.43 -2.74 30.16
CA MET A 188 14.76 -2.18 31.33
C MET A 188 13.70 -3.18 31.82
N ALA A 189 13.79 -3.63 33.06
CA ALA A 189 12.78 -4.52 33.63
C ALA A 189 11.54 -3.73 34.09
N HIS A 190 10.36 -4.36 34.15
CA HIS A 190 9.17 -3.81 34.80
C HIS A 190 8.62 -4.80 35.83
N VAL A 191 8.55 -4.37 37.09
CA VAL A 191 8.01 -5.14 38.24
C VAL A 191 6.93 -4.34 38.98
N GLY A 192 6.09 -5.05 39.73
CA GLY A 192 4.93 -4.46 40.41
C GLY A 192 3.64 -4.84 39.69
N LEU A 193 2.76 -3.86 39.45
CA LEU A 193 1.61 -4.05 38.55
C LEU A 193 2.12 -4.17 37.10
N LEU A 194 1.62 -5.16 36.36
CA LEU A 194 2.00 -5.41 34.96
C LEU A 194 0.77 -5.24 34.06
N PRO A 195 0.59 -4.08 33.40
CA PRO A 195 -0.54 -3.79 32.52
C PRO A 195 -0.82 -4.86 31.46
N GLN A 196 0.23 -5.46 30.86
CA GLN A 196 0.10 -6.54 29.88
C GLN A 196 -0.55 -7.81 30.46
N ARG A 197 -0.66 -7.93 31.79
CA ARG A 197 -1.23 -9.07 32.50
C ARG A 197 -2.45 -8.69 33.34
N HIS A 198 -3.05 -7.50 33.13
CA HIS A 198 -4.16 -6.99 33.94
C HIS A 198 -5.34 -7.98 34.05
N ALA A 199 -5.64 -8.76 33.00
CA ALA A 199 -6.70 -9.78 33.03
C ALA A 199 -6.40 -10.88 34.06
N ALA A 200 -5.17 -11.43 34.06
CA ALA A 200 -4.72 -12.43 35.03
C ALA A 200 -4.61 -11.86 36.46
N LEU A 201 -4.33 -10.56 36.60
CA LEU A 201 -4.34 -9.84 37.88
C LEU A 201 -5.76 -9.41 38.32
N SER A 202 -6.77 -9.69 37.50
CA SER A 202 -8.16 -9.24 37.68
C SER A 202 -8.28 -7.72 37.90
N GLY A 203 -7.68 -6.94 37.01
CA GLY A 203 -7.69 -5.48 36.96
C GLY A 203 -6.44 -4.81 37.54
N TYR A 204 -6.37 -3.48 37.39
CA TYR A 204 -5.25 -2.63 37.82
C TYR A 204 -5.19 -2.47 39.36
N LYS A 205 -4.64 -3.48 40.04
CA LYS A 205 -4.55 -3.54 41.50
C LYS A 205 -3.15 -3.23 42.02
N VAL A 206 -3.07 -2.46 43.10
CA VAL A 206 -1.82 -2.13 43.82
C VAL A 206 -1.17 -3.41 44.35
N GLN A 207 0.08 -3.65 43.95
CA GLN A 207 0.85 -4.84 44.31
C GLN A 207 1.64 -4.64 45.61
N GLY A 208 2.11 -5.73 46.22
CA GLY A 208 3.01 -5.64 47.38
C GLY A 208 2.37 -5.17 48.69
N ARG A 209 1.03 -5.23 48.83
CA ARG A 209 0.32 -4.84 50.07
C ARG A 209 0.47 -5.83 51.24
N SER A 210 0.64 -7.12 50.95
CA SER A 210 0.93 -8.15 51.96
C SER A 210 2.42 -8.41 52.04
N VAL A 211 2.89 -8.98 53.16
CA VAL A 211 4.31 -9.33 53.35
C VAL A 211 4.80 -10.26 52.23
N ASP A 212 4.01 -11.23 51.82
CA ASP A 212 4.39 -12.19 50.77
C ASP A 212 4.38 -11.56 49.37
N GLY A 213 3.42 -10.67 49.10
CA GLY A 213 3.41 -9.88 47.87
C GLY A 213 4.61 -8.94 47.78
N ALA A 214 4.96 -8.28 48.89
CA ALA A 214 6.15 -7.42 48.97
C ALA A 214 7.44 -8.24 48.79
N ARG A 215 7.51 -9.43 49.39
CA ARG A 215 8.63 -10.37 49.20
C ARG A 215 8.74 -10.84 47.75
N LYS A 216 7.62 -11.11 47.05
CA LYS A 216 7.65 -11.48 45.63
C LYS A 216 8.19 -10.34 44.76
N VAL A 217 7.64 -9.12 44.86
CA VAL A 217 8.09 -7.99 44.02
C VAL A 217 9.57 -7.65 44.27
N LEU A 218 10.04 -7.76 45.51
CA LEU A 218 11.46 -7.61 45.83
C LEU A 218 12.33 -8.74 45.23
N HIS A 219 11.88 -10.00 45.29
CA HIS A 219 12.59 -11.15 44.72
C HIS A 219 12.64 -11.09 43.19
N ASP A 220 11.53 -10.72 42.55
CA ASP A 220 11.44 -10.44 41.12
C ASP A 220 12.46 -9.36 40.71
N ALA A 221 12.46 -8.24 41.43
CA ALA A 221 13.38 -7.13 41.18
C ALA A 221 14.87 -7.53 41.30
N LEU A 222 15.24 -8.20 42.39
CA LEU A 222 16.62 -8.67 42.60
C LEU A 222 17.04 -9.70 41.54
N THR A 223 16.11 -10.56 41.11
CA THR A 223 16.35 -11.56 40.07
C THR A 223 16.59 -10.90 38.70
N LEU A 224 15.82 -9.88 38.32
CA LEU A 224 15.98 -9.21 37.02
C LEU A 224 17.17 -8.23 36.99
N GLU A 225 17.60 -7.65 38.12
CA GLU A 225 18.91 -7.00 38.23
C GLU A 225 20.04 -8.03 38.05
N ALA A 226 19.97 -9.18 38.71
CA ALA A 226 20.98 -10.24 38.60
C ALA A 226 21.02 -10.91 37.21
N ALA A 227 19.94 -10.81 36.43
CA ALA A 227 19.90 -11.20 35.03
C ALA A 227 20.65 -10.22 34.13
N GLY A 228 20.68 -8.92 34.46
CA GLY A 228 21.46 -7.90 33.74
C GLY A 228 20.70 -6.61 33.37
N ALA A 229 19.43 -6.45 33.76
CA ALA A 229 18.65 -5.26 33.42
C ALA A 229 19.36 -3.96 33.85
N PHE A 230 19.43 -2.94 32.98
CA PHE A 230 20.23 -1.73 33.24
C PHE A 230 19.52 -0.70 34.13
N ALA A 231 18.19 -0.78 34.20
CA ALA A 231 17.25 0.03 34.98
C ALA A 231 15.93 -0.75 35.16
N MET A 232 15.03 -0.25 36.02
CA MET A 232 13.81 -0.96 36.37
C MET A 232 12.64 -0.01 36.61
N VAL A 233 11.51 -0.21 35.92
CA VAL A 233 10.23 0.42 36.28
C VAL A 233 9.62 -0.32 37.46
N VAL A 234 9.02 0.43 38.39
CA VAL A 234 8.28 -0.09 39.54
C VAL A 234 6.90 0.57 39.56
N GLU A 235 5.84 -0.20 39.26
CA GLU A 235 4.47 0.32 39.16
C GLU A 235 3.56 -0.08 40.33
N ALA A 236 2.80 0.90 40.82
CA ALA A 236 1.68 0.75 41.75
C ALA A 236 1.97 -0.15 42.98
N VAL A 237 3.05 0.16 43.71
CA VAL A 237 3.41 -0.44 45.01
C VAL A 237 3.33 0.59 46.15
N PRO A 238 3.22 0.17 47.42
CA PRO A 238 3.43 1.06 48.56
C PRO A 238 4.75 1.83 48.47
N GLN A 239 4.75 3.12 48.84
CA GLN A 239 5.93 3.99 48.78
C GLN A 239 7.09 3.47 49.64
N GLU A 240 6.78 2.77 50.72
CA GLU A 240 7.71 2.11 51.63
C GLU A 240 8.43 0.96 50.91
N LEU A 241 7.71 0.19 50.11
CA LEU A 241 8.26 -0.90 49.29
C LEU A 241 9.06 -0.34 48.10
N GLY A 242 8.56 0.70 47.43
CA GLY A 242 9.30 1.38 46.34
C GLY A 242 10.65 1.94 46.81
N LYS A 243 10.68 2.58 47.99
CA LYS A 243 11.91 2.97 48.69
C LYS A 243 12.81 1.75 49.00
N TYR A 244 12.25 0.73 49.66
CA TYR A 244 12.99 -0.45 50.11
C TYR A 244 13.65 -1.23 48.95
N ILE A 245 12.99 -1.31 47.79
CA ILE A 245 13.55 -1.88 46.55
C ILE A 245 14.70 -0.99 46.02
N THR A 246 14.47 0.33 45.94
CA THR A 246 15.46 1.30 45.44
C THR A 246 16.75 1.35 46.25
N GLU A 247 16.66 1.14 47.56
CA GLU A 247 17.83 1.03 48.46
C GLU A 247 18.65 -0.25 48.26
N ARG A 248 18.10 -1.28 47.60
CA ARG A 248 18.71 -2.62 47.46
C ARG A 248 19.24 -2.88 46.06
N LEU A 249 18.52 -2.44 45.04
CA LEU A 249 18.99 -2.47 43.65
C LEU A 249 20.14 -1.49 43.45
N LYS A 250 21.17 -1.91 42.71
CA LYS A 250 22.29 -1.08 42.24
C LYS A 250 21.93 -0.27 40.98
N VAL A 251 20.92 -0.71 40.23
CA VAL A 251 20.42 -0.05 39.02
C VAL A 251 19.40 1.05 39.33
N PRO A 252 19.10 1.98 38.39
CA PRO A 252 18.12 3.02 38.62
C PRO A 252 16.69 2.46 38.59
N THR A 253 15.89 2.84 39.59
CA THR A 253 14.46 2.56 39.67
C THR A 253 13.65 3.76 39.16
N ILE A 254 12.67 3.53 38.30
CA ILE A 254 11.74 4.54 37.79
C ILE A 254 10.35 4.24 38.35
N GLY A 255 9.80 5.15 39.15
CA GLY A 255 8.51 4.96 39.80
C GLY A 255 7.34 5.42 38.93
N ILE A 256 6.23 4.68 38.96
CA ILE A 256 4.92 5.17 38.56
C ILE A 256 3.89 4.69 39.59
N GLY A 257 3.45 5.61 40.46
CA GLY A 257 2.66 5.25 41.64
C GLY A 257 3.41 4.47 42.73
N ALA A 258 4.75 4.40 42.68
CA ALA A 258 5.61 3.73 43.67
C ALA A 258 6.20 4.68 44.75
N GLY A 259 5.67 5.89 44.86
CA GLY A 259 6.15 6.92 45.78
C GLY A 259 7.36 7.73 45.27
N PRO A 260 7.79 8.77 46.02
CA PRO A 260 8.82 9.73 45.59
C PRO A 260 10.27 9.25 45.81
N HIS A 261 10.46 8.00 46.25
CA HIS A 261 11.75 7.49 46.72
C HIS A 261 12.46 6.54 45.73
N THR A 262 11.91 6.39 44.53
CA THR A 262 12.61 5.77 43.39
C THR A 262 13.69 6.69 42.82
N SER A 263 14.61 6.13 42.03
CA SER A 263 15.71 6.89 41.40
C SER A 263 15.24 7.88 40.32
N GLY A 264 14.00 7.73 39.85
CA GLY A 264 13.33 8.58 38.90
C GLY A 264 11.81 8.35 38.89
N GLN A 265 11.09 9.01 37.99
CA GLN A 265 9.63 8.90 37.82
C GLN A 265 9.25 8.82 36.34
N VAL A 266 8.17 8.08 36.02
CA VAL A 266 7.53 8.05 34.69
C VAL A 266 6.05 8.41 34.75
N LEU A 267 5.56 9.13 33.74
CA LEU A 267 4.14 9.35 33.47
C LEU A 267 3.86 9.22 31.96
N VAL A 268 2.61 8.86 31.64
CA VAL A 268 2.09 8.93 30.27
C VAL A 268 1.90 10.39 29.86
N TYR A 269 2.30 10.74 28.63
CA TYR A 269 2.23 12.09 28.07
C TYR A 269 0.82 12.73 28.19
N ASP A 270 -0.22 11.96 27.88
CA ASP A 270 -1.62 12.37 27.96
C ASP A 270 -2.12 12.64 29.37
N ASP A 271 -1.63 11.86 30.34
CA ASP A 271 -1.90 12.03 31.77
C ASP A 271 -1.16 13.22 32.37
N LEU A 272 0.08 13.45 31.90
CA LEU A 272 0.90 14.61 32.22
C LEU A 272 0.24 15.91 31.73
N LEU A 273 -0.30 15.92 30.51
CA LEU A 273 -0.74 17.15 29.84
C LEU A 273 -2.27 17.34 29.76
N GLY A 274 -3.06 16.35 30.20
CA GLY A 274 -4.51 16.45 30.28
C GLY A 274 -5.19 16.56 28.92
N THR A 275 -4.96 15.60 28.03
CA THR A 275 -5.54 15.57 26.67
C THR A 275 -6.99 15.02 26.63
N TRP A 276 -7.41 14.33 27.70
CA TRP A 276 -8.66 13.55 27.80
C TRP A 276 -9.61 14.01 28.94
N SER A 277 -10.88 13.61 28.84
CA SER A 277 -11.90 13.70 29.91
C SER A 277 -12.18 12.32 30.51
N GLY A 278 -12.34 12.21 31.83
CA GLY A 278 -12.60 10.92 32.49
C GLY A 278 -12.07 10.83 33.92
N HIS A 279 -11.91 9.61 34.42
CA HIS A 279 -11.36 9.33 35.75
C HIS A 279 -9.82 9.35 35.75
N LYS A 280 -9.24 10.08 36.70
CA LYS A 280 -7.78 10.22 36.87
C LYS A 280 -7.25 9.21 37.88
N ALA A 281 -6.26 8.41 37.49
CA ALA A 281 -5.55 7.51 38.40
C ALA A 281 -4.90 8.26 39.58
N LYS A 282 -4.87 7.65 40.77
CA LYS A 282 -4.47 8.33 42.02
C LYS A 282 -3.05 8.90 41.98
N PHE A 283 -2.13 8.28 41.23
CA PHE A 283 -0.73 8.71 41.12
C PHE A 283 -0.50 9.84 40.11
N VAL A 284 -1.48 10.15 39.24
CA VAL A 284 -1.30 11.13 38.17
C VAL A 284 -1.44 12.56 38.70
N ARG A 285 -0.46 13.40 38.36
CA ARG A 285 -0.57 14.87 38.41
C ARG A 285 -0.62 15.38 36.97
N ARG A 286 -1.64 16.17 36.65
CA ARG A 286 -1.66 16.99 35.43
C ARG A 286 -0.78 18.23 35.66
N PHE A 287 0.07 18.52 34.69
CA PHE A 287 0.95 19.69 34.64
C PHE A 287 0.48 20.70 33.56
N ALA A 288 -0.44 20.30 32.67
CA ALA A 288 -1.16 21.17 31.74
C ALA A 288 -2.62 20.70 31.58
N ASN A 289 -3.41 21.44 30.78
CA ASN A 289 -4.75 21.05 30.35
C ASN A 289 -4.92 21.27 28.84
N ILE A 290 -4.21 20.47 28.02
CA ILE A 290 -4.21 20.61 26.56
C ILE A 290 -5.61 20.40 25.96
N LYS A 291 -6.47 19.59 26.60
CA LYS A 291 -7.87 19.42 26.17
C LYS A 291 -8.60 20.75 26.01
N GLU A 292 -8.56 21.61 27.04
CA GLU A 292 -9.26 22.90 27.05
C GLU A 292 -8.74 23.84 25.95
N VAL A 293 -7.42 23.95 25.81
CA VAL A 293 -6.78 24.79 24.77
C VAL A 293 -7.13 24.30 23.36
N ARG A 294 -7.12 22.98 23.14
CA ARG A 294 -7.48 22.34 21.87
C ARG A 294 -8.95 22.58 21.54
N ASP A 295 -9.85 22.29 22.47
CA ASP A 295 -11.29 22.33 22.23
C ASP A 295 -11.75 23.78 21.96
N ASN A 296 -11.26 24.75 22.74
CA ASN A 296 -11.49 26.18 22.50
C ASN A 296 -10.99 26.63 21.12
N GLY A 297 -9.85 26.10 20.66
CA GLY A 297 -9.29 26.41 19.33
C GLY A 297 -10.12 25.83 18.19
N ILE A 298 -10.63 24.60 18.34
CA ILE A 298 -11.53 23.96 17.35
C ILE A 298 -12.87 24.71 17.29
N GLU A 299 -13.44 25.08 18.43
CA GLU A 299 -14.68 25.86 18.48
C GLU A 299 -14.52 27.25 17.86
N ALA A 300 -13.44 27.98 18.19
CA ALA A 300 -13.15 29.30 17.63
C ALA A 300 -13.00 29.24 16.10
N TYR A 301 -12.29 28.24 15.57
CA TYR A 301 -12.18 28.00 14.12
C TYR A 301 -13.55 27.70 13.47
N ALA A 302 -14.30 26.75 14.04
CA ALA A 302 -15.61 26.37 13.51
C ALA A 302 -16.61 27.54 13.53
N LYS A 303 -16.54 28.40 14.55
CA LYS A 303 -17.31 29.65 14.64
C LYS A 303 -16.87 30.65 13.57
N ALA A 304 -15.58 30.91 13.42
CA ALA A 304 -15.07 31.88 12.44
C ALA A 304 -15.41 31.51 10.99
N VAL A 305 -15.39 30.21 10.65
CA VAL A 305 -15.87 29.71 9.34
C VAL A 305 -17.37 29.93 9.16
N ARG A 306 -18.19 29.64 10.18
CA ARG A 306 -19.66 29.79 10.11
C ARG A 306 -20.12 31.24 10.05
N ASP A 307 -19.43 32.12 10.76
CA ASP A 307 -19.69 33.56 10.77
C ASP A 307 -19.13 34.29 9.53
N GLY A 308 -18.39 33.57 8.66
CA GLY A 308 -17.75 34.14 7.47
C GLY A 308 -16.56 35.07 7.77
N THR A 309 -16.04 35.05 9.01
CA THR A 309 -14.90 35.88 9.43
C THR A 309 -13.54 35.21 9.17
N PHE A 310 -13.53 33.91 8.86
CA PHE A 310 -12.37 33.19 8.36
C PHE A 310 -12.68 32.51 7.01
N PRO A 311 -11.80 32.62 5.99
CA PRO A 311 -10.57 33.41 5.98
C PRO A 311 -10.83 34.91 5.84
N ASP A 312 -10.04 35.74 6.52
CA ASP A 312 -9.99 37.18 6.31
C ASP A 312 -9.63 37.49 4.83
N PRO A 313 -10.46 38.26 4.10
CA PRO A 313 -10.24 38.55 2.67
C PRO A 313 -8.96 39.34 2.33
N GLN A 314 -8.29 39.94 3.32
CA GLN A 314 -7.08 40.76 3.13
C GLN A 314 -5.82 40.10 3.73
N LYS A 315 -5.97 39.34 4.83
CA LYS A 315 -4.83 38.76 5.58
C LYS A 315 -4.60 37.28 5.29
N GLU A 316 -5.67 36.54 5.00
CA GLU A 316 -5.68 35.07 4.93
C GLU A 316 -6.13 34.55 3.56
N SER A 317 -6.51 35.47 2.67
CA SER A 317 -6.93 35.23 1.28
C SER A 317 -6.00 35.94 0.29
N TYR A 318 -6.04 35.56 -0.98
CA TYR A 318 -5.28 36.19 -2.05
C TYR A 318 -6.22 36.88 -3.05
N SER A 319 -6.02 38.18 -3.27
CA SER A 319 -6.69 38.95 -4.33
C SER A 319 -5.91 38.90 -5.64
N MET A 320 -6.60 39.08 -6.78
CA MET A 320 -5.94 39.36 -8.06
C MET A 320 -5.43 40.81 -8.10
N GLU A 321 -4.45 41.10 -8.96
CA GLU A 321 -3.99 42.46 -9.21
C GLU A 321 -5.12 43.33 -9.81
N ASN A 322 -5.16 44.62 -9.42
CA ASN A 322 -6.18 45.57 -9.87
C ASN A 322 -6.24 45.65 -11.41
N GLY A 323 -7.40 45.36 -12.00
CA GLY A 323 -7.59 45.33 -13.44
C GLY A 323 -7.45 43.93 -14.07
N GLU A 324 -6.83 42.95 -13.40
CA GLU A 324 -6.74 41.58 -13.94
C GLU A 324 -8.06 40.81 -13.76
N TRP A 325 -8.84 41.11 -12.70
CA TRP A 325 -10.19 40.55 -12.54
C TRP A 325 -11.13 41.05 -13.63
N GLU A 326 -11.10 42.35 -13.93
CA GLU A 326 -11.88 42.97 -15.00
C GLU A 326 -11.47 42.41 -16.37
N ARG A 327 -10.17 42.18 -16.61
CA ARG A 327 -9.68 41.51 -17.82
C ARG A 327 -10.19 40.08 -17.92
N PHE A 328 -10.09 39.29 -16.85
CA PHE A 328 -10.63 37.94 -16.78
C PHE A 328 -12.12 37.91 -17.12
N MET A 329 -12.93 38.76 -16.47
CA MET A 329 -14.37 38.90 -16.71
C MET A 329 -14.71 39.40 -18.13
N SER A 330 -13.86 40.24 -18.72
CA SER A 330 -14.04 40.74 -20.09
C SER A 330 -13.69 39.71 -21.19
N SER A 331 -12.83 38.73 -20.86
CA SER A 331 -12.45 37.65 -21.77
C SER A 331 -13.65 36.75 -22.09
N ASP A 332 -13.59 36.05 -23.23
CA ASP A 332 -14.66 35.10 -23.61
C ASP A 332 -14.78 33.88 -22.68
N ILE A 333 -13.90 33.75 -21.68
CA ILE A 333 -13.95 32.73 -20.61
C ILE A 333 -14.64 33.27 -19.35
N GLY A 334 -14.56 34.57 -19.07
CA GLY A 334 -15.23 35.21 -17.92
C GLY A 334 -16.73 35.47 -18.14
N LYS A 335 -17.20 35.35 -19.38
CA LYS A 335 -18.62 35.45 -19.75
C LYS A 335 -19.35 34.17 -19.37
N VAL A 336 -19.87 34.12 -18.14
CA VAL A 336 -20.85 33.10 -17.72
C VAL A 336 -21.99 33.08 -18.75
N PRO A 337 -22.37 31.91 -19.32
CA PRO A 337 -23.55 31.82 -20.18
C PRO A 337 -24.77 32.31 -19.42
N SER A 338 -25.47 33.33 -19.94
CA SER A 338 -26.62 33.93 -19.27
C SER A 338 -27.69 32.86 -19.01
N THR A 339 -27.92 32.52 -17.75
CA THR A 339 -29.05 31.70 -17.34
C THR A 339 -30.35 32.37 -17.80
N PRO A 340 -31.33 31.62 -18.35
CA PRO A 340 -32.60 32.20 -18.76
C PRO A 340 -33.30 32.84 -17.56
N ASP A 341 -33.63 34.13 -17.68
CA ASP A 341 -34.37 34.86 -16.65
C ASP A 341 -35.79 34.26 -16.49
N PRO A 342 -36.15 33.74 -15.29
CA PRO A 342 -37.47 33.18 -15.04
C PRO A 342 -38.63 34.18 -15.17
N SER A 343 -38.34 35.49 -15.26
CA SER A 343 -39.33 36.57 -15.16
C SER A 343 -39.83 37.12 -16.51
N THR A 344 -39.60 36.44 -17.64
CA THR A 344 -40.17 36.82 -18.95
C THR A 344 -41.71 36.99 -18.85
N PRO A 345 -42.28 38.21 -18.94
CA PRO A 345 -43.60 38.44 -18.37
C PRO A 345 -44.77 37.88 -19.20
N LYS A 346 -45.73 37.24 -18.53
CA LYS A 346 -47.10 37.13 -19.08
C LYS A 346 -47.71 38.54 -19.15
N ARG A 347 -48.27 38.87 -20.31
CA ARG A 347 -48.60 40.24 -20.74
C ARG A 347 -49.96 40.71 -20.20
N GLU A 348 -50.18 42.03 -20.23
CA GLU A 348 -51.40 42.78 -19.83
C GLU A 348 -51.49 43.14 -18.31
N ARG A 349 -52.00 44.31 -17.88
CA ARG A 349 -52.53 45.50 -18.60
C ARG A 349 -52.48 46.78 -17.71
N LYS A 350 -52.33 47.96 -18.34
CA LYS A 350 -52.71 49.34 -17.93
C LYS A 350 -52.79 49.73 -16.43
N VAL A 351 -52.10 50.82 -16.06
CA VAL A 351 -52.73 52.14 -15.75
C VAL A 351 -51.81 53.24 -16.32
N SER A 352 -52.34 54.43 -16.63
CA SER A 352 -51.61 55.58 -17.18
C SER A 352 -51.81 56.85 -16.36
N PHE A 353 -50.80 57.71 -16.25
CA PHE A 353 -51.00 59.14 -15.97
C PHE A 353 -50.10 60.03 -16.86
N THR A 354 -50.72 61.11 -17.33
CA THR A 354 -50.28 62.31 -18.08
C THR A 354 -48.82 62.80 -17.96
N SER A 355 -48.21 63.58 -18.88
CA SER A 355 -48.56 64.03 -20.26
C SER A 355 -47.43 64.94 -20.84
N LYS A 356 -47.57 65.38 -22.11
CA LYS A 356 -46.72 66.37 -22.84
C LYS A 356 -45.32 65.86 -23.24
N LEU A 357 -44.69 66.28 -24.35
CA LEU A 357 -45.13 67.14 -25.47
C LEU A 357 -44.54 66.62 -26.80
N ALA A 358 -45.09 67.00 -27.95
CA ALA A 358 -44.66 66.52 -29.27
C ALA A 358 -43.91 67.57 -30.11
N ARG A 359 -42.96 67.10 -30.94
CA ARG A 359 -42.56 67.60 -32.28
C ARG A 359 -41.63 66.55 -32.90
N HIS A 360 -41.62 66.12 -34.18
CA HIS A 360 -41.99 66.60 -35.53
C HIS A 360 -40.72 66.64 -36.39
N LEU A 361 -40.71 65.91 -37.52
CA LEU A 361 -39.86 66.13 -38.71
C LEU A 361 -38.33 65.95 -38.55
N SER A 362 -37.51 65.74 -39.59
CA SER A 362 -37.67 65.13 -40.93
C SER A 362 -36.31 65.05 -41.64
N LEU A 363 -36.24 64.41 -42.82
CA LEU A 363 -35.16 64.55 -43.83
C LEU A 363 -33.75 64.04 -43.42
N SER A 364 -32.72 64.01 -44.29
CA SER A 364 -32.65 63.50 -45.69
C SER A 364 -31.20 63.62 -46.23
N SER A 365 -30.75 62.61 -46.98
CA SER A 365 -29.80 62.70 -48.11
C SER A 365 -28.30 63.02 -47.90
N LYS A 366 -27.50 62.37 -48.77
CA LYS A 366 -26.22 62.83 -49.39
C LYS A 366 -24.95 62.91 -48.50
N SER A 367 -23.73 62.73 -49.04
CA SER A 367 -23.28 62.05 -50.28
C SER A 367 -21.74 62.06 -50.41
N ARG A 368 -21.19 61.12 -51.21
CA ARG A 368 -19.90 61.26 -51.96
C ARG A 368 -18.61 61.30 -51.09
N SER A 369 -17.40 61.02 -51.61
CA SER A 369 -17.00 60.31 -52.86
C SER A 369 -15.50 59.99 -52.85
N GLU A 370 -15.12 58.89 -53.53
CA GLU A 370 -13.79 58.64 -54.15
C GLU A 370 -12.55 58.54 -53.21
N GLY A 371 -11.47 57.83 -53.59
CA GLY A 371 -11.19 57.17 -54.86
C GLY A 371 -10.24 55.96 -54.80
N LYS A 372 -9.98 55.40 -55.99
CA LYS A 372 -9.13 54.24 -56.38
C LYS A 372 -8.39 54.67 -57.67
N PRO A 373 -7.50 53.87 -58.32
CA PRO A 373 -6.66 52.73 -57.88
C PRO A 373 -5.21 52.76 -58.48
N SER A 374 -4.37 51.76 -58.18
CA SER A 374 -3.35 51.16 -59.09
C SER A 374 -2.80 49.85 -58.45
N ARG A 375 -2.82 48.69 -59.13
CA ARG A 375 -1.84 48.09 -60.08
C ARG A 375 -0.44 47.76 -59.50
N ALA A 376 0.27 46.69 -59.88
CA ALA A 376 -0.04 45.32 -60.35
C ALA A 376 1.26 44.58 -60.75
N ASN A 377 1.43 43.29 -60.40
CA ASN A 377 2.44 42.34 -60.97
C ASN A 377 3.94 42.75 -60.77
N SER A 378 5.00 41.96 -60.99
CA SER A 378 5.34 40.51 -60.94
C SER A 378 6.91 40.41 -60.83
N THR A 379 7.74 39.38 -61.14
CA THR A 379 7.63 38.09 -61.88
C THR A 379 8.86 37.19 -61.65
N LYS A 380 8.68 35.85 -61.62
CA LYS A 380 9.67 34.78 -61.96
C LYS A 380 10.96 34.60 -61.12
N ALA A 381 11.59 33.43 -61.32
CA ALA A 381 12.77 32.89 -60.63
C ALA A 381 13.92 32.54 -61.60
N SER A 382 15.12 32.27 -61.08
CA SER A 382 16.23 31.61 -61.79
C SER A 382 17.24 30.91 -60.85
N SER A 383 17.86 29.85 -61.35
CA SER A 383 19.01 29.06 -60.81
C SER A 383 20.15 29.07 -61.88
N PRO A 384 21.35 28.40 -61.78
CA PRO A 384 21.90 27.37 -60.86
C PRO A 384 23.18 27.88 -60.11
N SER A 385 24.36 27.25 -59.89
CA SER A 385 25.02 25.98 -60.33
C SER A 385 26.23 25.53 -59.47
N THR A 386 26.23 24.25 -59.06
CA THR A 386 27.24 23.15 -59.21
C THR A 386 28.70 23.43 -59.73
N PRO A 387 29.66 22.45 -59.66
CA PRO A 387 30.10 21.57 -58.55
C PRO A 387 31.65 21.26 -58.56
N SER A 388 32.17 20.35 -57.70
CA SER A 388 33.28 19.41 -58.07
C SER A 388 33.59 18.30 -57.02
N THR A 389 34.15 17.18 -57.51
CA THR A 389 34.69 15.95 -56.85
C THR A 389 35.79 15.38 -57.80
N PRO A 390 36.44 14.19 -57.64
CA PRO A 390 36.49 13.17 -56.56
C PRO A 390 37.94 13.02 -55.98
N ASP A 391 38.56 11.91 -55.51
CA ASP A 391 38.65 10.50 -55.98
C ASP A 391 39.10 9.48 -54.86
N SER A 392 39.56 8.26 -55.22
CA SER A 392 39.36 7.00 -54.44
C SER A 392 40.58 6.06 -54.26
N ILE A 393 40.39 4.91 -53.54
CA ILE A 393 41.13 3.58 -53.54
C ILE A 393 41.59 3.01 -52.15
N LYS A 394 41.71 1.65 -52.03
CA LYS A 394 42.07 0.76 -50.87
C LYS A 394 43.48 0.09 -51.09
N PRO A 395 44.09 -0.87 -50.30
CA PRO A 395 43.56 -1.79 -49.25
C PRO A 395 44.51 -2.31 -48.08
N ALA A 396 43.95 -3.20 -47.23
CA ALA A 396 44.54 -4.41 -46.59
C ALA A 396 45.56 -4.43 -45.39
N GLN A 397 45.08 -5.01 -44.26
CA GLN A 397 45.68 -5.99 -43.31
C GLN A 397 47.07 -5.83 -42.62
N LYS A 398 47.09 -5.89 -41.27
CA LYS A 398 47.68 -7.00 -40.43
C LYS A 398 47.43 -6.85 -38.91
N THR A 399 47.76 -7.89 -38.12
CA THR A 399 47.41 -8.20 -36.70
C THR A 399 48.69 -8.43 -35.84
N PRO A 400 48.72 -8.95 -34.56
CA PRO A 400 47.73 -9.16 -33.44
C PRO A 400 48.32 -8.86 -32.00
N ILE A 401 47.73 -9.43 -30.91
CA ILE A 401 48.32 -9.75 -29.55
C ILE A 401 48.31 -8.59 -28.49
N ARG A 402 48.08 -8.73 -27.14
CA ARG A 402 47.96 -9.87 -26.16
C ARG A 402 46.94 -9.63 -25.01
N ARG A 403 46.57 -10.70 -24.27
CA ARG A 403 46.02 -10.69 -22.89
C ARG A 403 47.13 -10.53 -21.81
N VAL A 404 46.76 -10.07 -20.60
CA VAL A 404 47.47 -10.35 -19.33
C VAL A 404 46.44 -10.65 -18.21
N LYS A 405 46.81 -11.46 -17.21
CA LYS A 405 46.07 -11.79 -15.97
C LYS A 405 47.02 -11.62 -14.74
N PRO A 406 46.56 -11.73 -13.47
CA PRO A 406 47.27 -11.15 -12.31
C PRO A 406 48.56 -11.87 -11.89
N LYS A 407 49.26 -11.29 -10.91
CA LYS A 407 50.39 -11.89 -10.17
C LYS A 407 50.13 -11.87 -8.67
N ASP A 408 50.47 -12.98 -8.01
CA ASP A 408 50.68 -13.05 -6.56
C ASP A 408 52.04 -12.45 -6.17
N THR A 409 52.23 -12.17 -4.87
CA THR A 409 53.55 -12.22 -4.22
C THR A 409 53.35 -12.53 -2.73
N ALA A 410 54.18 -13.39 -2.13
CA ALA A 410 54.03 -13.82 -0.74
C ALA A 410 55.39 -13.98 -0.02
N ASN A 411 55.43 -13.59 1.25
CA ASN A 411 56.45 -13.88 2.28
C ASN A 411 55.98 -13.23 3.60
N LYS A 412 56.37 -13.65 4.81
CA LYS A 412 56.73 -14.95 5.45
C LYS A 412 56.97 -14.64 6.95
N LEU A 413 57.09 -15.68 7.80
CA LEU A 413 57.38 -15.65 9.26
C LEU A 413 56.18 -15.34 10.19
N GLN A 414 56.05 -15.92 11.40
CA GLN A 414 56.35 -17.30 11.89
C GLN A 414 55.67 -17.51 13.29
N LYS A 415 55.25 -18.75 13.60
CA LYS A 415 54.98 -19.42 14.93
C LYS A 415 54.69 -18.53 16.18
N ALA A 416 53.57 -18.63 16.94
CA ALA A 416 52.97 -19.77 17.68
C ALA A 416 53.84 -20.31 18.85
N PRO A 417 53.31 -20.91 19.98
CA PRO A 417 51.93 -21.41 20.20
C PRO A 417 51.28 -21.30 21.64
N SER A 418 49.97 -21.59 21.71
CA SER A 418 49.22 -22.45 22.70
C SER A 418 49.17 -22.27 24.25
N LEU A 419 47.93 -22.50 24.77
CA LEU A 419 47.49 -23.40 25.87
C LEU A 419 47.19 -22.91 27.33
N SER A 420 46.08 -23.48 27.83
CA SER A 420 45.71 -23.87 29.23
C SER A 420 45.01 -22.92 30.22
N SER A 421 44.33 -23.54 31.19
CA SER A 421 43.58 -23.05 32.37
C SER A 421 43.91 -24.02 33.54
N PRO A 422 43.30 -24.03 34.77
CA PRO A 422 42.29 -23.15 35.41
C PRO A 422 42.52 -22.87 36.94
N ALA A 423 41.49 -22.30 37.62
CA ALA A 423 40.98 -22.64 38.99
C ALA A 423 41.41 -21.88 40.30
N LYS A 424 40.38 -21.61 41.16
CA LYS A 424 40.36 -21.29 42.64
C LYS A 424 41.09 -20.00 43.08
N GLY A 425 40.74 -19.21 44.12
CA GLY A 425 39.71 -19.14 45.20
C GLY A 425 40.10 -17.97 46.17
N SER A 426 39.49 -17.60 47.32
CA SER A 426 38.18 -17.81 47.98
C SER A 426 38.14 -17.10 49.38
N LYS A 427 36.96 -16.74 49.94
CA LYS A 427 36.70 -16.14 51.31
C LYS A 427 37.02 -14.62 51.46
N LEU A 428 36.17 -13.75 52.05
CA LEU A 428 35.78 -13.47 53.47
C LEU A 428 36.95 -12.95 54.33
N GLU A 429 36.86 -11.93 55.22
CA GLU A 429 35.70 -11.35 55.97
C GLU A 429 35.86 -9.84 56.35
N VAL A 430 35.12 -9.30 57.34
CA VAL A 430 34.92 -7.85 57.71
C VAL A 430 34.56 -7.71 59.24
N PRO A 431 34.33 -6.54 59.91
CA PRO A 431 34.27 -5.09 59.52
C PRO A 431 35.07 -4.13 60.49
N LYS A 432 34.75 -2.81 60.57
CA LYS A 432 34.39 -2.04 61.82
C LYS A 432 34.25 -0.48 61.69
N PHE A 433 33.11 0.06 62.18
CA PHE A 433 32.82 1.30 62.98
C PHE A 433 33.39 2.72 62.59
N ASP A 434 32.87 3.89 63.02
CA ASP A 434 32.01 4.32 64.16
C ASP A 434 30.97 5.46 63.83
N THR A 435 30.14 5.92 64.79
CA THR A 435 29.17 7.07 64.73
C THR A 435 29.18 7.90 66.03
N PRO A 436 28.79 9.21 66.09
CA PRO A 436 27.42 9.61 66.56
C PRO A 436 26.88 11.06 66.25
N SER A 437 25.59 11.34 66.59
CA SER A 437 24.97 12.61 67.12
C SER A 437 24.98 13.96 66.35
N ASP A 438 24.08 14.96 66.56
CA ASP A 438 22.67 15.06 67.04
C ASP A 438 22.10 16.53 66.86
N LYS A 439 20.76 16.73 66.74
CA LYS A 439 19.96 18.02 66.77
C LYS A 439 20.20 19.07 65.64
N VAL A 440 19.35 20.10 65.34
CA VAL A 440 18.50 21.06 66.10
C VAL A 440 17.14 21.38 65.38
N GLU A 441 16.25 22.19 66.01
CA GLU A 441 14.83 22.47 65.70
C GLU A 441 14.51 23.55 64.62
N ALA A 442 13.21 23.89 64.45
CA ALA A 442 12.61 24.75 63.41
C ALA A 442 11.72 25.89 63.97
N PRO A 443 11.19 26.82 63.14
CA PRO A 443 10.18 27.81 63.55
C PRO A 443 8.77 27.66 62.88
N LYS A 444 7.83 28.54 63.30
CA LYS A 444 6.35 28.52 63.11
C LYS A 444 5.80 29.98 63.05
N VAL A 445 4.59 30.34 62.61
CA VAL A 445 3.45 29.74 61.85
C VAL A 445 2.56 30.91 61.35
N ALA A 446 1.71 30.72 60.32
CA ALA A 446 0.59 31.62 60.00
C ALA A 446 -0.61 30.84 59.39
N GLU A 447 -1.85 31.30 59.59
CA GLU A 447 -3.10 30.56 59.27
C GLU A 447 -4.27 31.43 58.75
N ALA A 448 -5.18 30.77 58.00
CA ALA A 448 -6.59 31.12 57.76
C ALA A 448 -6.88 32.43 56.96
N PRO A 449 -8.13 32.74 56.51
CA PRO A 449 -9.46 32.39 57.06
C PRO A 449 -10.25 31.28 56.32
N LYS A 450 -11.44 30.96 56.84
CA LYS A 450 -12.50 30.12 56.22
C LYS A 450 -13.81 30.92 56.08
N GLY A 451 -14.65 30.51 55.12
CA GLY A 451 -16.01 31.02 54.88
C GLY A 451 -16.29 31.05 53.37
N GLU A 452 -17.49 30.75 52.85
CA GLU A 452 -18.71 30.20 53.47
C GLU A 452 -19.46 29.35 52.41
N ALA A 453 -20.52 28.62 52.76
CA ALA A 453 -21.15 27.62 51.89
C ALA A 453 -22.50 28.07 51.30
N LEU A 454 -22.85 27.57 50.11
CA LEU A 454 -24.20 27.64 49.56
C LEU A 454 -24.64 26.30 48.94
N LYS A 455 -25.95 26.04 49.01
CA LYS A 455 -26.58 24.73 48.73
C LYS A 455 -26.96 24.55 47.26
N VAL A 456 -27.08 23.29 46.83
CA VAL A 456 -28.28 22.77 46.12
C VAL A 456 -28.63 21.42 46.76
N GLU A 457 -29.91 21.06 46.79
CA GLU A 457 -30.45 19.93 47.57
C GLU A 457 -30.62 18.64 46.74
N THR A 458 -30.69 17.50 47.43
CA THR A 458 -30.81 16.17 46.84
C THR A 458 -32.27 15.76 46.67
N LEU A 459 -32.64 15.24 45.49
CA LEU A 459 -33.86 14.45 45.31
C LEU A 459 -33.51 13.00 44.96
N LYS A 460 -34.22 12.06 45.60
CA LYS A 460 -34.14 10.63 45.31
C LYS A 460 -35.14 10.26 44.21
N ILE A 461 -34.80 9.25 43.41
CA ILE A 461 -35.76 8.32 42.81
C ILE A 461 -35.23 6.90 43.11
N GLU A 462 -36.13 5.93 43.22
CA GLU A 462 -35.89 4.60 43.78
C GLU A 462 -35.69 3.53 42.69
N ASP A 463 -35.03 2.42 43.06
CA ASP A 463 -35.09 1.15 42.32
C ASP A 463 -36.54 0.61 42.34
N PRO A 464 -37.05 0.02 41.24
CA PRO A 464 -37.06 -1.44 41.22
C PRO A 464 -36.90 -2.11 39.84
N LYS A 465 -36.11 -3.19 39.84
CA LYS A 465 -36.38 -4.57 39.35
C LYS A 465 -37.25 -4.86 38.11
N ASP A 466 -36.87 -5.99 37.50
CA ASP A 466 -37.63 -6.90 36.62
C ASP A 466 -37.81 -6.46 35.14
N GLU A 467 -36.92 -6.96 34.26
CA GLU A 467 -37.14 -7.06 32.82
C GLU A 467 -36.88 -8.50 32.32
N GLU A 468 -37.80 -9.00 31.48
CA GLU A 468 -37.71 -10.30 30.79
C GLU A 468 -37.12 -10.15 29.36
N PRO A 469 -36.68 -11.24 28.70
CA PRO A 469 -35.85 -11.12 27.49
C PRO A 469 -36.61 -10.64 26.24
N ILE A 470 -36.08 -9.61 25.58
CA ILE A 470 -36.61 -9.10 24.31
C ILE A 470 -36.33 -10.10 23.18
N ILE A 471 -37.40 -10.67 22.63
CA ILE A 471 -37.37 -11.53 21.43
C ILE A 471 -37.31 -10.66 20.18
N VAL A 472 -36.32 -10.91 19.30
CA VAL A 472 -36.20 -10.25 17.99
C VAL A 472 -36.87 -11.11 16.92
N THR A 473 -37.99 -10.64 16.37
CA THR A 473 -38.69 -11.29 15.26
C THR A 473 -38.09 -10.91 13.90
N PRO A 474 -37.92 -11.87 12.96
CA PRO A 474 -37.50 -11.57 11.60
C PRO A 474 -38.64 -10.98 10.75
N VAL A 475 -38.29 -10.26 9.68
CA VAL A 475 -39.23 -9.73 8.69
C VAL A 475 -39.14 -10.56 7.41
N GLU A 476 -40.26 -11.18 7.00
CA GLU A 476 -40.34 -11.97 5.76
C GLU A 476 -40.80 -11.12 4.55
N PRO A 477 -40.37 -11.46 3.31
CA PRO A 477 -40.83 -10.79 2.10
C PRO A 477 -42.16 -11.39 1.58
N ILE A 478 -43.15 -10.52 1.35
CA ILE A 478 -44.47 -10.92 0.84
C ILE A 478 -44.42 -11.15 -0.69
N PHE A 479 -44.78 -12.35 -1.13
CA PHE A 479 -45.12 -12.66 -2.53
C PHE A 479 -46.64 -12.64 -2.74
N ALA A 480 -47.10 -12.08 -3.86
CA ALA A 480 -48.47 -12.22 -4.34
C ALA A 480 -48.52 -12.19 -5.88
N SER A 481 -49.25 -13.12 -6.49
CA SER A 481 -49.46 -13.25 -7.94
C SER A 481 -50.96 -13.32 -8.24
N PRO A 482 -51.40 -12.85 -9.42
CA PRO A 482 -52.60 -13.46 -10.02
C PRO A 482 -52.56 -13.63 -11.56
N SER A 483 -52.95 -14.84 -12.00
CA SER A 483 -53.73 -15.17 -13.21
C SER A 483 -53.25 -14.87 -14.66
N LEU A 484 -53.52 -15.87 -15.51
CA LEU A 484 -53.53 -15.94 -16.99
C LEU A 484 -55.01 -16.07 -17.49
N PRO A 485 -55.36 -16.22 -18.80
CA PRO A 485 -54.73 -15.94 -20.11
C PRO A 485 -55.71 -15.06 -20.97
N PRO A 486 -56.02 -15.24 -22.30
CA PRO A 486 -55.30 -15.76 -23.48
C PRO A 486 -55.34 -14.85 -24.75
N THR A 487 -54.53 -15.13 -25.79
CA THR A 487 -54.94 -15.40 -27.22
C THR A 487 -53.82 -15.25 -28.28
N GLN A 488 -53.95 -16.03 -29.36
CA GLN A 488 -53.28 -15.93 -30.69
C GLN A 488 -54.40 -15.63 -31.76
N PRO A 489 -54.24 -15.59 -33.12
CA PRO A 489 -53.15 -16.15 -33.96
C PRO A 489 -52.84 -15.54 -35.36
N ARG A 490 -51.94 -16.24 -36.10
CA ARG A 490 -51.69 -16.28 -37.58
C ARG A 490 -51.04 -15.04 -38.22
N LYS A 491 -50.01 -15.13 -39.09
CA LYS A 491 -49.55 -16.07 -40.16
C LYS A 491 -50.23 -15.91 -41.53
N THR A 492 -49.48 -15.38 -42.52
CA THR A 492 -49.45 -15.72 -43.98
C THR A 492 -48.45 -14.79 -44.68
N GLN A 493 -47.90 -15.03 -45.89
CA GLN A 493 -47.28 -16.22 -46.53
C GLN A 493 -46.71 -15.77 -47.91
N SER A 494 -46.11 -16.70 -48.69
CA SER A 494 -45.80 -16.55 -50.14
C SER A 494 -44.63 -15.60 -50.51
N ARG A 495 -43.81 -15.77 -51.54
CA ARG A 495 -43.16 -16.92 -52.26
C ARG A 495 -42.56 -16.34 -53.56
N SER A 496 -41.40 -16.88 -53.98
CA SER A 496 -40.84 -16.78 -55.35
C SER A 496 -40.49 -15.34 -55.83
N PHE A 497 -39.81 -15.10 -56.96
CA PHE A 497 -39.17 -15.99 -57.94
C PHE A 497 -37.67 -15.63 -58.11
N ALA A 498 -36.95 -16.23 -59.07
CA ALA A 498 -35.53 -15.97 -59.32
C ALA A 498 -35.16 -16.08 -60.81
N PHE A 499 -34.13 -15.36 -61.28
CA PHE A 499 -33.37 -15.69 -62.51
C PHE A 499 -32.04 -14.93 -62.65
N ILE A 500 -31.03 -15.61 -63.22
CA ILE A 500 -29.74 -15.11 -63.81
C ILE A 500 -28.64 -14.56 -62.86
N ARG A 501 -27.38 -14.98 -63.11
CA ARG A 501 -26.09 -14.45 -62.59
C ARG A 501 -25.22 -13.98 -63.78
N PRO A 502 -24.23 -13.09 -63.56
CA PRO A 502 -22.85 -13.54 -63.27
C PRO A 502 -22.17 -12.75 -62.12
N GLY A 503 -21.09 -13.21 -61.47
CA GLY A 503 -20.35 -14.46 -61.56
C GLY A 503 -19.12 -14.44 -60.60
N ALA A 504 -18.65 -15.61 -60.14
CA ALA A 504 -17.45 -15.85 -59.30
C ALA A 504 -17.31 -15.05 -57.97
N VAL A 505 -17.32 -15.66 -56.77
CA VAL A 505 -17.59 -17.05 -56.33
C VAL A 505 -18.51 -16.95 -55.10
N ILE A 506 -19.55 -17.79 -55.03
CA ILE A 506 -20.74 -17.54 -54.21
C ILE A 506 -21.27 -18.87 -53.62
N GLU A 507 -21.83 -18.80 -52.40
CA GLU A 507 -22.69 -19.81 -51.72
C GLU A 507 -22.00 -21.08 -51.15
N LYS A 508 -22.50 -21.73 -50.08
CA LYS A 508 -23.69 -21.45 -49.23
C LYS A 508 -23.51 -21.96 -47.78
N ALA A 509 -24.31 -21.42 -46.86
CA ALA A 509 -24.61 -22.04 -45.56
C ALA A 509 -26.14 -22.28 -45.45
N GLN A 510 -26.56 -23.20 -44.56
CA GLN A 510 -27.96 -23.55 -44.22
C GLN A 510 -28.74 -24.24 -45.37
N LYS A 511 -29.44 -25.37 -45.15
CA LYS A 511 -30.46 -25.65 -44.12
C LYS A 511 -30.66 -27.16 -43.87
N ALA A 512 -30.97 -27.52 -42.63
CA ALA A 512 -31.89 -28.61 -42.28
C ALA A 512 -32.45 -28.35 -40.87
N GLU A 513 -33.77 -28.32 -40.72
CA GLU A 513 -34.46 -28.24 -39.42
C GLU A 513 -34.98 -29.64 -39.06
N ILE A 514 -34.75 -30.09 -37.81
CA ILE A 514 -35.50 -31.20 -37.20
C ILE A 514 -35.89 -30.77 -35.79
N GLU A 515 -37.17 -30.51 -35.58
CA GLU A 515 -37.79 -30.56 -34.25
C GLU A 515 -37.92 -32.03 -33.84
N MET A 516 -37.71 -32.36 -32.56
CA MET A 516 -38.22 -33.61 -31.98
C MET A 516 -39.35 -33.32 -30.99
N PRO A 517 -40.45 -34.08 -31.02
CA PRO A 517 -41.63 -33.80 -30.20
C PRO A 517 -41.51 -34.29 -28.74
N ILE A 518 -42.49 -33.89 -27.95
CA ILE A 518 -42.64 -34.16 -26.51
C ILE A 518 -43.43 -35.47 -26.29
N ASN A 519 -43.32 -36.02 -25.06
CA ASN A 519 -44.15 -37.09 -24.46
C ASN A 519 -43.81 -38.56 -24.88
N ASN A 520 -44.04 -39.58 -24.03
CA ASN A 520 -44.85 -39.61 -22.80
C ASN A 520 -44.47 -40.74 -21.80
N GLN A 521 -44.97 -40.63 -20.56
CA GLN A 521 -45.29 -41.74 -19.60
C GLN A 521 -44.15 -42.57 -18.95
N VAL A 522 -44.35 -43.37 -17.87
CA VAL A 522 -44.70 -43.07 -16.43
C VAL A 522 -43.87 -44.08 -15.55
N GLU A 523 -43.99 -44.01 -14.22
CA GLU A 523 -43.77 -45.06 -13.18
C GLU A 523 -42.38 -45.17 -12.49
N ASP A 524 -42.35 -44.64 -11.25
CA ASP A 524 -42.08 -45.33 -9.97
C ASP A 524 -40.80 -46.16 -9.67
N ALA A 525 -40.69 -46.45 -8.37
CA ALA A 525 -39.83 -47.40 -7.65
C ALA A 525 -38.50 -46.91 -7.05
N GLN A 526 -38.16 -47.53 -5.92
CA GLN A 526 -37.15 -47.13 -4.95
C GLN A 526 -35.82 -47.89 -5.14
N ALA A 527 -34.78 -47.36 -4.50
CA ALA A 527 -33.56 -48.00 -3.98
C ALA A 527 -33.23 -49.47 -4.36
N ASP A 528 -31.95 -49.74 -4.69
CA ASP A 528 -31.04 -50.30 -3.67
C ASP A 528 -29.54 -50.15 -4.01
N VAL A 529 -28.66 -50.64 -3.12
CA VAL A 529 -27.19 -50.55 -3.20
C VAL A 529 -26.54 -51.88 -3.65
N ALA A 530 -25.64 -51.84 -4.64
CA ALA A 530 -24.33 -52.55 -4.67
C ALA A 530 -23.75 -52.70 -6.09
N GLY A 531 -22.44 -53.01 -6.16
CA GLY A 531 -21.81 -53.69 -7.30
C GLY A 531 -21.04 -52.79 -8.26
N ALA A 532 -19.80 -53.18 -8.57
CA ALA A 532 -18.97 -52.53 -9.58
C ALA A 532 -18.48 -53.55 -10.60
N ASN A 533 -18.49 -53.19 -11.89
CA ASN A 533 -17.33 -53.36 -12.79
C ASN A 533 -17.55 -52.72 -14.17
N LEU A 534 -16.56 -51.89 -14.54
CA LEU A 534 -15.87 -51.77 -15.83
C LEU A 534 -16.64 -51.52 -17.15
N ASP A 535 -15.87 -50.92 -18.07
CA ASP A 535 -16.07 -50.78 -19.51
C ASP A 535 -17.28 -49.95 -20.00
N GLY A 536 -17.03 -48.64 -20.17
CA GLY A 536 -17.92 -47.68 -20.80
C GLY A 536 -17.17 -46.41 -21.23
N GLU A 537 -17.26 -46.10 -22.52
CA GLU A 537 -16.70 -44.97 -23.28
C GLU A 537 -16.22 -43.71 -22.52
N ILE A 538 -15.05 -43.17 -22.93
CA ILE A 538 -14.57 -41.84 -22.49
C ILE A 538 -15.39 -40.73 -23.17
N GLY A 539 -16.62 -40.53 -22.69
CA GLY A 539 -17.45 -39.40 -23.07
C GLY A 539 -16.82 -38.09 -22.61
N THR A 540 -16.65 -37.13 -23.52
CA THR A 540 -16.04 -35.82 -23.25
C THR A 540 -16.97 -34.92 -22.44
N GLN A 541 -17.07 -35.18 -21.13
CA GLN A 541 -17.70 -34.26 -20.19
C GLN A 541 -16.99 -32.90 -20.26
N SER A 542 -17.77 -31.83 -20.42
CA SER A 542 -17.23 -30.48 -20.59
C SER A 542 -16.62 -29.96 -19.29
N THR A 543 -15.31 -30.13 -19.12
CA THR A 543 -14.54 -29.51 -18.04
C THR A 543 -14.58 -28.00 -18.23
N GLY A 544 -15.38 -27.30 -17.42
CA GLY A 544 -15.48 -25.85 -17.47
C GLY A 544 -14.12 -25.19 -17.23
N ASN A 545 -13.82 -24.11 -17.95
CA ASN A 545 -12.57 -23.38 -17.72
C ASN A 545 -12.58 -22.71 -16.33
N PHE A 546 -11.40 -22.55 -15.73
CA PHE A 546 -11.25 -21.95 -14.40
C PHE A 546 -10.39 -20.68 -14.44
N VAL A 547 -10.68 -19.73 -13.54
CA VAL A 547 -9.93 -18.47 -13.40
C VAL A 547 -9.41 -18.34 -11.98
N PHE A 548 -8.09 -18.30 -11.81
CA PHE A 548 -7.44 -18.13 -10.50
C PHE A 548 -6.65 -16.81 -10.46
N ALA A 549 -6.38 -16.30 -9.26
CA ALA A 549 -5.42 -15.21 -9.05
C ALA A 549 -4.19 -15.68 -8.27
N HIS A 550 -3.00 -15.25 -8.68
CA HIS A 550 -1.74 -15.51 -8.02
C HIS A 550 -1.63 -14.68 -6.73
N PHE A 551 -1.38 -15.32 -5.60
CA PHE A 551 -1.43 -14.66 -4.28
C PHE A 551 -0.09 -14.84 -3.56
N MET A 552 0.63 -13.74 -3.36
CA MET A 552 1.93 -13.70 -2.69
C MET A 552 1.75 -13.86 -1.18
N VAL A 553 1.93 -15.09 -0.67
CA VAL A 553 1.86 -15.36 0.78
C VAL A 553 2.99 -14.64 1.53
N GLY A 554 4.12 -14.38 0.87
CA GLY A 554 5.20 -13.50 1.35
C GLY A 554 4.74 -12.10 1.80
N ASN A 555 3.66 -11.55 1.22
CA ASN A 555 3.12 -10.24 1.59
C ASN A 555 2.08 -10.33 2.74
N THR A 556 1.74 -11.54 3.19
CA THR A 556 0.65 -11.78 4.17
C THR A 556 1.10 -11.89 5.61
N TYR A 557 2.36 -11.60 5.96
CA TYR A 557 2.85 -11.70 7.34
C TYR A 557 1.88 -11.10 8.41
N PRO A 558 1.31 -9.89 8.23
CA PRO A 558 0.35 -9.32 9.18
C PRO A 558 -1.11 -9.77 9.02
N TYR A 559 -1.49 -10.53 7.97
CA TYR A 559 -2.89 -10.90 7.70
C TYR A 559 -3.52 -11.67 8.88
N THR A 560 -4.75 -11.30 9.22
CA THR A 560 -5.66 -12.08 10.06
C THR A 560 -6.46 -13.09 9.21
N ILE A 561 -7.27 -13.94 9.86
CA ILE A 561 -8.26 -14.79 9.18
C ILE A 561 -9.35 -13.92 8.52
N ASP A 562 -9.58 -12.70 9.03
CA ASP A 562 -10.62 -11.79 8.55
C ASP A 562 -10.16 -11.09 7.26
N ASP A 563 -8.90 -10.67 7.18
CA ASP A 563 -8.27 -10.15 5.94
C ASP A 563 -8.36 -11.17 4.80
N TRP A 564 -8.02 -12.43 5.08
CA TRP A 564 -8.18 -13.54 4.14
C TRP A 564 -9.64 -13.72 3.73
N TYR A 565 -10.58 -13.71 4.68
CA TYR A 565 -12.00 -13.91 4.41
C TYR A 565 -12.58 -12.81 3.51
N GLU A 566 -12.19 -11.55 3.72
CA GLU A 566 -12.57 -10.44 2.86
C GLU A 566 -12.03 -10.61 1.43
N ASP A 567 -10.74 -10.88 1.27
CA ASP A 567 -10.10 -11.01 -0.05
C ASP A 567 -10.69 -12.20 -0.83
N ILE A 568 -10.91 -13.33 -0.16
CA ILE A 568 -11.57 -14.52 -0.71
C ILE A 568 -13.00 -14.16 -1.19
N ARG A 569 -13.79 -13.46 -0.35
CA ARG A 569 -15.16 -13.04 -0.69
C ARG A 569 -15.17 -12.05 -1.88
N LEU A 570 -14.22 -11.13 -1.91
CA LEU A 570 -14.08 -10.11 -2.94
C LEU A 570 -13.67 -10.72 -4.30
N ALA A 571 -12.71 -11.65 -4.29
CA ALA A 571 -12.30 -12.39 -5.49
C ALA A 571 -13.43 -13.27 -6.05
N ALA A 572 -14.14 -13.99 -5.18
CA ALA A 572 -15.28 -14.82 -5.56
C ALA A 572 -16.41 -13.99 -6.21
N ALA A 573 -16.72 -12.81 -5.68
CA ALA A 573 -17.67 -11.87 -6.28
C ALA A 573 -17.25 -11.46 -7.71
N HIS A 574 -15.95 -11.24 -7.92
CA HIS A 574 -15.34 -10.89 -9.20
C HIS A 574 -14.93 -12.09 -10.08
N LYS A 575 -15.63 -13.23 -9.88
CA LYS A 575 -15.65 -14.43 -10.75
C LYS A 575 -14.37 -15.27 -10.76
N ILE A 576 -13.45 -15.01 -9.83
CA ILE A 576 -12.26 -15.82 -9.57
C ILE A 576 -12.66 -17.06 -8.75
N ASP A 577 -12.26 -18.26 -9.21
CA ASP A 577 -12.56 -19.56 -8.59
C ASP A 577 -11.65 -19.89 -7.40
N GLY A 578 -10.50 -19.23 -7.29
CA GLY A 578 -9.57 -19.50 -6.22
C GLY A 578 -8.30 -18.65 -6.22
N PHE A 579 -7.52 -18.79 -5.16
CA PHE A 579 -6.18 -18.24 -5.07
C PHE A 579 -5.11 -19.32 -5.25
N VAL A 580 -4.12 -19.01 -6.07
CA VAL A 580 -2.89 -19.78 -6.18
C VAL A 580 -1.90 -19.23 -5.16
N LEU A 581 -1.72 -19.95 -4.07
CA LEU A 581 -0.90 -19.53 -2.93
C LEU A 581 0.58 -19.68 -3.30
N ASN A 582 1.24 -18.57 -3.65
CA ASN A 582 2.68 -18.51 -3.85
C ASN A 582 3.36 -18.61 -2.48
N VAL A 583 4.11 -19.69 -2.28
CA VAL A 583 4.80 -19.98 -1.03
C VAL A 583 6.31 -20.09 -1.25
N GLY A 584 7.06 -19.38 -0.40
CA GLY A 584 8.51 -19.48 -0.30
C GLY A 584 8.97 -20.43 0.79
N ARG A 585 10.26 -20.31 1.15
CA ARG A 585 10.96 -21.19 2.10
C ARG A 585 10.62 -20.97 3.58
N GLU A 586 10.09 -19.80 3.97
CA GLU A 586 9.92 -19.42 5.37
C GLU A 586 8.67 -20.07 6.01
N ASP A 587 8.86 -20.83 7.11
CA ASP A 587 7.81 -21.63 7.77
C ASP A 587 6.54 -20.86 8.17
N TRP A 588 6.63 -19.57 8.47
CA TRP A 588 5.46 -18.77 8.85
C TRP A 588 4.44 -18.63 7.70
N GLN A 589 4.87 -18.76 6.44
CA GLN A 589 3.97 -18.76 5.28
C GLN A 589 3.00 -19.96 5.32
N ARG A 590 3.42 -21.07 5.93
CA ARG A 590 2.61 -22.28 6.17
C ARG A 590 1.44 -22.01 7.13
N GLN A 591 1.64 -21.16 8.13
CA GLN A 591 0.56 -20.70 9.00
C GLN A 591 -0.41 -19.79 8.25
N ARG A 592 0.08 -18.80 7.49
CA ARG A 592 -0.79 -17.91 6.70
C ARG A 592 -1.64 -18.65 5.67
N CYS A 593 -1.10 -19.71 5.06
CA CYS A 593 -1.90 -20.64 4.24
C CYS A 593 -2.98 -21.35 5.07
N THR A 594 -2.66 -21.81 6.28
CA THR A 594 -3.62 -22.42 7.21
C THR A 594 -4.73 -21.46 7.61
N ASP A 595 -4.40 -20.18 7.77
CA ASP A 595 -5.36 -19.09 8.03
C ASP A 595 -6.29 -18.85 6.82
N ALA A 596 -5.77 -18.87 5.59
CA ALA A 596 -6.57 -18.80 4.36
C ALA A 596 -7.54 -19.98 4.22
N PHE A 597 -7.06 -21.21 4.47
CA PHE A 597 -7.87 -22.42 4.50
C PHE A 597 -8.91 -22.41 5.64
N ALA A 598 -8.65 -21.72 6.75
CA ALA A 598 -9.62 -21.50 7.83
C ALA A 598 -10.67 -20.44 7.46
N ALA A 599 -10.26 -19.33 6.84
CA ALA A 599 -11.14 -18.27 6.35
C ALA A 599 -12.17 -18.83 5.36
N ALA A 600 -11.75 -19.68 4.42
CA ALA A 600 -12.63 -20.32 3.46
C ALA A 600 -13.64 -21.34 4.05
N LYS A 601 -13.52 -21.71 5.35
CA LYS A 601 -14.57 -22.49 6.04
C LYS A 601 -15.76 -21.62 6.46
N ARG A 602 -15.59 -20.29 6.52
CA ARG A 602 -16.67 -19.33 6.84
C ARG A 602 -17.51 -18.94 5.63
N LEU A 603 -17.08 -19.29 4.42
CA LEU A 603 -17.84 -19.06 3.20
C LEU A 603 -19.15 -19.89 3.20
N PRO A 604 -20.27 -19.32 2.72
CA PRO A 604 -21.46 -20.11 2.38
C PRO A 604 -21.13 -21.27 1.43
N GLU A 605 -21.89 -22.36 1.52
CA GLU A 605 -21.67 -23.56 0.69
C GLU A 605 -21.84 -23.28 -0.82
N SER A 606 -22.68 -22.30 -1.16
CA SER A 606 -22.86 -21.80 -2.53
C SER A 606 -21.62 -21.11 -3.12
N VAL A 607 -20.62 -20.74 -2.31
CA VAL A 607 -19.37 -20.12 -2.77
C VAL A 607 -18.28 -21.17 -2.90
N SER A 608 -18.15 -21.75 -4.11
CA SER A 608 -17.09 -22.71 -4.45
C SER A 608 -15.74 -22.04 -4.74
N PHE A 609 -15.19 -21.29 -3.77
CA PHE A 609 -13.81 -20.82 -3.80
C PHE A 609 -12.84 -21.93 -3.36
N LYS A 610 -11.67 -22.03 -4.00
CA LYS A 610 -10.64 -23.07 -3.80
C LYS A 610 -9.22 -22.47 -3.70
N PHE A 611 -8.24 -23.31 -3.38
CA PHE A 611 -6.81 -22.96 -3.38
C PHE A 611 -5.96 -24.04 -4.02
N PHE A 612 -4.80 -23.68 -4.58
CA PHE A 612 -3.68 -24.62 -4.75
C PHE A 612 -2.34 -23.92 -4.49
N PHE A 613 -1.29 -24.71 -4.22
CA PHE A 613 0.04 -24.17 -3.93
C PHE A 613 0.86 -23.97 -5.19
N SER A 614 1.52 -22.82 -5.28
CA SER A 614 2.61 -22.56 -6.22
C SER A 614 3.90 -22.37 -5.44
N PHE A 615 4.83 -23.32 -5.55
CA PHE A 615 6.11 -23.21 -4.85
C PHE A 615 7.06 -22.27 -5.61
N ASP A 616 7.58 -21.25 -4.94
CA ASP A 616 8.57 -20.33 -5.51
C ASP A 616 9.98 -20.93 -5.40
N MET A 617 10.42 -21.53 -6.51
CA MET A 617 11.72 -22.18 -6.60
C MET A 617 12.88 -21.19 -6.77
N SER A 618 12.62 -19.87 -6.82
CA SER A 618 13.67 -18.85 -6.70
C SER A 618 14.14 -18.67 -5.24
N SER A 619 13.29 -19.03 -4.26
CA SER A 619 13.60 -18.97 -2.83
C SER A 619 13.74 -20.34 -2.17
N ILE A 620 13.02 -21.37 -2.65
CA ILE A 620 13.00 -22.72 -2.07
C ILE A 620 14.21 -23.57 -2.56
N PRO A 621 15.00 -24.18 -1.65
CA PRO A 621 15.99 -25.19 -2.00
C PRO A 621 15.36 -26.39 -2.74
N GLY A 622 16.07 -26.97 -3.71
CA GLY A 622 15.59 -28.11 -4.47
C GLY A 622 16.69 -29.04 -4.98
N ASN A 623 17.79 -29.18 -4.24
CA ASN A 623 18.95 -29.99 -4.63
C ASN A 623 19.27 -31.12 -3.64
N GLY A 624 18.89 -30.98 -2.36
CA GLY A 624 18.95 -32.06 -1.39
C GLY A 624 17.71 -32.97 -1.46
N ILE A 625 17.86 -34.24 -1.08
CA ILE A 625 16.72 -35.15 -0.92
C ILE A 625 15.76 -34.68 0.18
N ASN A 626 16.27 -34.00 1.21
CA ASN A 626 15.50 -33.46 2.33
C ASN A 626 14.62 -32.26 1.92
N ASP A 627 14.91 -31.59 0.82
CA ASP A 627 14.21 -30.38 0.37
C ASP A 627 12.73 -30.67 0.04
N VAL A 628 12.44 -31.93 -0.32
CA VAL A 628 11.09 -32.50 -0.50
C VAL A 628 10.20 -32.36 0.75
N GLN A 629 10.78 -32.30 1.95
CA GLN A 629 10.01 -32.23 3.19
C GLN A 629 9.12 -30.99 3.27
N LEU A 630 9.60 -29.83 2.80
CA LEU A 630 8.83 -28.58 2.78
C LEU A 630 7.50 -28.76 2.03
N PHE A 631 7.54 -29.39 0.86
CA PHE A 631 6.36 -29.70 0.03
C PHE A 631 5.44 -30.70 0.71
N ARG A 632 6.02 -31.76 1.30
CA ARG A 632 5.26 -32.78 2.05
C ARG A 632 4.48 -32.15 3.22
N ASP A 633 5.07 -31.19 3.92
CA ASP A 633 4.41 -30.52 5.05
C ASP A 633 3.23 -29.66 4.61
N TYR A 634 3.34 -28.90 3.51
CA TYR A 634 2.20 -28.17 2.92
C TYR A 634 1.07 -29.13 2.47
N MET A 635 1.42 -30.25 1.82
CA MET A 635 0.43 -31.21 1.34
C MET A 635 -0.16 -32.08 2.45
N ASN A 636 0.57 -32.36 3.52
CA ASN A 636 0.05 -33.02 4.73
C ASN A 636 -0.99 -32.15 5.44
N ALA A 637 -0.72 -30.84 5.56
CA ALA A 637 -1.63 -29.91 6.21
C ALA A 637 -2.95 -29.71 5.42
N HIS A 638 -2.86 -29.51 4.09
CA HIS A 638 -4.01 -29.03 3.30
C HIS A 638 -4.37 -29.85 2.06
N GLY A 639 -3.53 -30.80 1.63
CA GLY A 639 -3.75 -31.58 0.39
C GLY A 639 -5.04 -32.39 0.36
N LYS A 640 -5.56 -32.81 1.53
CA LYS A 640 -6.84 -33.52 1.67
C LYS A 640 -8.05 -32.61 1.91
N SER A 641 -7.86 -31.28 1.97
CA SER A 641 -8.93 -30.31 2.24
C SER A 641 -9.97 -30.25 1.11
N PRO A 642 -11.28 -30.11 1.40
CA PRO A 642 -12.32 -29.87 0.38
C PRO A 642 -12.21 -28.48 -0.28
N ARG A 643 -11.40 -27.57 0.30
CA ARG A 643 -11.03 -26.28 -0.31
C ARG A 643 -9.76 -26.37 -1.17
N MET A 644 -9.03 -27.48 -1.17
CA MET A 644 -7.94 -27.73 -2.14
C MET A 644 -8.57 -27.92 -3.53
N PHE A 645 -8.03 -27.24 -4.55
CA PHE A 645 -8.48 -27.42 -5.92
C PHE A 645 -8.02 -28.79 -6.42
N ARG A 646 -8.97 -29.54 -6.99
CA ARG A 646 -8.72 -30.83 -7.62
C ARG A 646 -9.09 -30.71 -9.08
N HIS A 647 -8.17 -31.10 -9.95
CA HIS A 647 -8.39 -31.00 -11.38
C HIS A 647 -9.43 -32.02 -11.84
N PRO A 648 -10.33 -31.72 -12.80
CA PRO A 648 -11.32 -32.69 -13.28
C PRO A 648 -10.70 -33.97 -13.86
N ARG A 649 -9.48 -33.90 -14.43
CA ARG A 649 -8.72 -35.07 -14.90
C ARG A 649 -8.07 -35.88 -13.75
N GLY A 650 -8.35 -35.54 -12.49
CA GLY A 650 -7.89 -36.23 -11.28
C GLY A 650 -6.73 -35.52 -10.55
N GLY A 651 -6.67 -35.66 -9.22
CA GLY A 651 -5.58 -35.15 -8.38
C GLY A 651 -5.74 -33.71 -7.85
N ALA A 652 -5.05 -33.41 -6.74
CA ALA A 652 -4.94 -32.06 -6.19
C ALA A 652 -3.88 -31.27 -6.98
N VAL A 653 -4.19 -30.03 -7.38
CA VAL A 653 -3.28 -29.25 -8.21
C VAL A 653 -2.08 -28.76 -7.40
N VAL A 654 -0.89 -28.81 -8.02
CA VAL A 654 0.33 -28.16 -7.54
C VAL A 654 1.03 -27.50 -8.73
N SER A 655 1.50 -26.26 -8.54
CA SER A 655 2.32 -25.54 -9.52
C SER A 655 3.64 -25.06 -8.92
N THR A 656 4.46 -24.40 -9.74
CA THR A 656 5.69 -23.74 -9.32
C THR A 656 5.88 -22.43 -10.07
N PHE A 657 6.69 -21.55 -9.51
CA PHE A 657 7.43 -20.54 -10.27
C PHE A 657 8.89 -21.00 -10.37
N SER A 658 9.43 -21.12 -11.59
CA SER A 658 10.72 -21.81 -11.87
C SER A 658 10.72 -23.26 -11.35
N GLY A 659 11.91 -23.84 -11.16
CA GLY A 659 12.15 -25.21 -10.71
C GLY A 659 12.94 -26.07 -11.70
N GLU A 660 13.18 -25.58 -12.92
CA GLU A 660 13.90 -26.30 -13.98
C GLU A 660 15.36 -26.65 -13.66
N ASN A 661 15.93 -26.11 -12.59
CA ASN A 661 17.26 -26.42 -12.08
C ASN A 661 17.26 -27.33 -10.82
N SER A 662 16.08 -27.65 -10.28
CA SER A 662 15.93 -28.47 -9.07
C SER A 662 16.03 -29.97 -9.40
N THR A 663 16.78 -30.71 -8.58
CA THR A 663 17.10 -32.13 -8.77
C THR A 663 16.71 -33.05 -7.61
N PHE A 664 16.45 -32.51 -6.40
CA PHE A 664 16.07 -33.25 -5.19
C PHE A 664 16.96 -34.50 -4.90
N GLY A 665 18.27 -34.39 -5.19
CA GLY A 665 19.24 -35.47 -5.05
C GLY A 665 19.24 -36.54 -6.17
N GLN A 666 18.37 -36.43 -7.17
CA GLN A 666 18.13 -37.48 -8.19
C GLN A 666 18.96 -37.32 -9.49
N GLY A 667 19.96 -36.44 -9.49
CA GLY A 667 20.91 -36.24 -10.60
C GLY A 667 20.39 -35.47 -11.83
N SER A 668 19.07 -35.39 -12.05
CA SER A 668 18.46 -34.59 -13.13
C SER A 668 17.17 -33.91 -12.68
N MET A 669 16.71 -32.93 -13.46
CA MET A 669 15.43 -32.24 -13.28
C MET A 669 14.26 -33.23 -13.45
N GLU A 670 14.30 -34.00 -14.53
CA GLU A 670 13.28 -34.98 -14.90
C GLU A 670 13.08 -36.03 -13.80
N ASN A 671 14.17 -36.57 -13.24
CA ASN A 671 14.13 -37.51 -12.13
C ASN A 671 13.69 -36.83 -10.83
N GLY A 672 14.20 -35.63 -10.54
CA GLY A 672 13.92 -34.87 -9.33
C GLY A 672 12.44 -34.54 -9.15
N TRP A 673 11.80 -34.00 -10.18
CA TRP A 673 10.37 -33.67 -10.14
C TRP A 673 9.48 -34.91 -10.20
N THR A 674 9.94 -36.01 -10.81
CA THR A 674 9.24 -37.30 -10.75
C THR A 674 9.29 -37.89 -9.34
N TYR A 675 10.44 -37.84 -8.67
CA TYR A 675 10.60 -38.23 -7.26
C TYR A 675 9.71 -37.37 -6.34
N LEU A 676 9.73 -36.04 -6.49
CA LEU A 676 8.87 -35.14 -5.72
C LEU A 676 7.39 -35.49 -5.88
N LYS A 677 6.90 -35.62 -7.11
CA LYS A 677 5.50 -35.99 -7.39
C LYS A 677 5.14 -37.35 -6.77
N ASN A 678 6.04 -38.32 -6.82
CA ASN A 678 5.85 -39.63 -6.21
C ASN A 678 5.83 -39.59 -4.67
N GLU A 679 6.62 -38.72 -4.03
CA GLU A 679 6.55 -38.51 -2.58
C GLU A 679 5.25 -37.81 -2.15
N LEU A 680 4.76 -36.84 -2.93
CA LEU A 680 3.51 -36.14 -2.66
C LEU A 680 2.26 -37.00 -2.96
N ASN A 681 2.32 -37.87 -3.98
CA ASN A 681 1.25 -38.83 -4.31
C ASN A 681 0.90 -39.77 -3.13
N LYS A 682 1.85 -40.03 -2.21
CA LYS A 682 1.62 -40.81 -0.98
C LYS A 682 0.68 -40.11 0.02
N ILE A 683 0.51 -38.80 -0.12
CA ILE A 683 -0.36 -37.96 0.73
C ILE A 683 -1.73 -37.79 0.08
N THR A 684 -1.75 -37.39 -1.19
CA THR A 684 -2.93 -37.29 -2.07
C THR A 684 -2.45 -37.40 -3.51
N PRO A 685 -3.21 -37.99 -4.45
CA PRO A 685 -2.89 -37.89 -5.88
C PRO A 685 -2.69 -36.41 -6.28
N ILE A 686 -1.66 -36.16 -7.09
CA ILE A 686 -1.19 -34.83 -7.50
C ILE A 686 -1.38 -34.61 -9.00
N TYR A 687 -1.83 -33.42 -9.37
CA TYR A 687 -1.88 -32.92 -10.74
C TYR A 687 -0.93 -31.73 -10.89
N PHE A 688 0.18 -31.90 -11.60
CA PHE A 688 1.32 -31.01 -11.58
C PHE A 688 1.41 -30.12 -12.83
N ILE A 689 1.30 -28.81 -12.62
CA ILE A 689 1.26 -27.75 -13.66
C ILE A 689 2.34 -26.68 -13.35
N PRO A 690 3.64 -26.97 -13.56
CA PRO A 690 4.71 -26.02 -13.25
C PRO A 690 4.85 -24.89 -14.29
N SER A 691 5.41 -23.75 -13.87
CA SER A 691 5.99 -22.74 -14.76
C SER A 691 7.51 -22.91 -14.82
N PHE A 692 7.96 -23.97 -15.48
CA PHE A 692 9.39 -24.17 -15.78
C PHE A 692 9.83 -23.33 -16.98
N PHE A 693 10.95 -22.62 -16.84
CA PHE A 693 11.53 -21.78 -17.89
C PHE A 693 12.40 -22.60 -18.87
N VAL A 694 11.77 -23.62 -19.47
CA VAL A 694 12.36 -24.52 -20.47
C VAL A 694 11.71 -24.34 -21.84
N ASN A 695 12.44 -24.68 -22.90
CA ASN A 695 11.86 -24.75 -24.25
C ASN A 695 10.70 -25.78 -24.26
N PRO A 696 9.48 -25.42 -24.72
CA PRO A 696 8.31 -26.31 -24.69
C PRO A 696 8.51 -27.67 -25.36
N SER A 697 9.38 -27.76 -26.37
CA SER A 697 9.74 -29.04 -27.02
C SER A 697 10.34 -30.08 -26.06
N ARG A 698 10.76 -29.70 -24.84
CA ARG A 698 11.18 -30.66 -23.80
C ARG A 698 10.02 -31.35 -23.07
N TYR A 699 8.78 -30.87 -23.16
CA TYR A 699 7.66 -31.33 -22.32
C TYR A 699 7.35 -32.84 -22.42
N HIS A 700 7.63 -33.49 -23.54
CA HIS A 700 7.48 -34.94 -23.68
C HIS A 700 8.50 -35.74 -22.84
N ASN A 701 9.65 -35.16 -22.49
CA ASN A 701 10.70 -35.78 -21.67
C ASN A 701 10.53 -35.54 -20.16
N ILE A 702 9.49 -34.80 -19.74
CA ILE A 702 9.25 -34.45 -18.33
C ILE A 702 8.00 -35.21 -17.84
N PRO A 703 8.12 -36.49 -17.41
CA PRO A 703 6.98 -37.34 -17.10
C PRO A 703 6.22 -36.94 -15.82
N SER A 704 6.77 -36.03 -15.02
CA SER A 704 6.09 -35.44 -13.87
C SER A 704 4.98 -34.45 -14.27
N MET A 705 5.03 -33.84 -15.45
CA MET A 705 4.09 -32.79 -15.86
C MET A 705 2.77 -33.35 -16.39
N ASP A 706 1.65 -33.01 -15.72
CA ASP A 706 0.29 -33.24 -16.22
C ASP A 706 -0.24 -32.02 -17.01
N GLY A 707 0.41 -30.87 -16.82
CA GLY A 707 0.17 -29.64 -17.55
C GLY A 707 1.38 -28.71 -17.57
N ALA A 708 1.23 -27.53 -18.16
CA ALA A 708 2.23 -26.47 -18.14
C ALA A 708 1.57 -25.10 -17.91
N PHE A 709 2.26 -24.22 -17.18
CA PHE A 709 1.87 -22.83 -16.98
C PHE A 709 2.83 -21.91 -17.74
N ASN A 710 2.33 -21.15 -18.72
CA ASN A 710 3.12 -20.09 -19.36
C ASN A 710 2.98 -18.78 -18.57
N TRP A 711 3.78 -18.62 -17.50
CA TRP A 711 3.88 -17.37 -16.73
C TRP A 711 4.21 -16.17 -17.64
N ASN A 712 5.21 -16.35 -18.50
CA ASN A 712 5.75 -15.30 -19.36
C ASN A 712 4.75 -14.81 -20.42
N GLY A 713 3.77 -15.64 -20.80
CA GLY A 713 2.68 -15.27 -21.71
C GLY A 713 1.79 -14.13 -21.21
N GLY A 714 1.93 -13.71 -19.94
CA GLY A 714 1.29 -12.50 -19.43
C GLY A 714 1.76 -11.20 -20.11
N TRP A 715 2.92 -11.19 -20.78
CA TRP A 715 3.54 -9.99 -21.37
C TRP A 715 4.23 -10.27 -22.73
N PRO A 716 4.34 -9.25 -23.60
CA PRO A 716 5.10 -9.37 -24.85
C PRO A 716 6.61 -9.24 -24.61
N LEU A 717 7.21 -10.26 -23.99
CA LEU A 717 8.63 -10.27 -23.59
C LEU A 717 9.62 -10.28 -24.76
N GLN A 718 9.16 -10.50 -26.00
CA GLN A 718 9.98 -10.36 -27.21
C GLN A 718 10.30 -8.91 -27.57
N LEU A 719 9.60 -7.93 -26.97
CA LEU A 719 9.78 -6.51 -27.27
C LEU A 719 11.01 -5.93 -26.57
N HIS A 720 11.84 -5.22 -27.34
CA HIS A 720 13.02 -4.50 -26.83
C HIS A 720 13.12 -3.10 -27.45
N SER A 721 13.82 -2.19 -26.76
CA SER A 721 13.93 -0.76 -27.11
C SER A 721 14.69 -0.44 -28.41
N GLY A 722 15.13 -1.47 -29.15
CA GLY A 722 15.76 -1.35 -30.46
C GLY A 722 14.85 -1.72 -31.65
N MET A 723 13.61 -2.16 -31.41
CA MET A 723 12.61 -2.42 -32.45
C MET A 723 12.00 -1.10 -32.96
N ALA A 724 11.36 -1.10 -34.13
CA ALA A 724 10.65 0.09 -34.59
C ALA A 724 9.39 0.33 -33.72
N ARG A 725 9.01 1.60 -33.53
CA ARG A 725 7.82 2.00 -32.74
C ARG A 725 6.55 1.29 -33.24
N HIS A 726 6.43 1.09 -34.56
CA HIS A 726 5.33 0.38 -35.21
C HIS A 726 5.23 -1.08 -34.73
N ASP A 727 6.35 -1.81 -34.70
CA ASP A 727 6.41 -3.20 -34.27
C ASP A 727 6.07 -3.34 -32.78
N ILE A 728 6.56 -2.39 -31.97
CA ILE A 728 6.27 -2.31 -30.52
C ILE A 728 4.77 -2.05 -30.25
N GLN A 729 4.05 -1.41 -31.16
CA GLN A 729 2.61 -1.11 -31.04
C GLN A 729 1.70 -2.20 -31.66
N ASN A 730 2.22 -2.96 -32.63
CA ASN A 730 1.49 -3.99 -33.37
C ASN A 730 1.98 -5.42 -33.04
N PHE A 731 2.41 -5.61 -31.79
CA PHE A 731 2.93 -6.89 -31.30
C PHE A 731 1.87 -8.01 -31.29
N THR A 732 2.34 -9.24 -31.49
CA THR A 732 1.59 -10.49 -31.28
C THR A 732 1.79 -11.04 -29.86
N LEU A 733 0.82 -11.81 -29.36
CA LEU A 733 0.89 -12.54 -28.09
C LEU A 733 1.06 -14.05 -28.31
N ASP A 734 1.75 -14.42 -29.39
CA ASP A 734 1.82 -15.79 -29.93
C ASP A 734 2.57 -16.82 -29.07
N SER A 735 3.26 -16.41 -28.01
CA SER A 735 4.07 -17.30 -27.16
C SER A 735 3.35 -18.61 -26.74
N ASP A 736 2.06 -18.54 -26.38
CA ASP A 736 1.26 -19.71 -25.98
C ASP A 736 1.19 -20.83 -27.02
N TYR A 737 1.22 -20.52 -28.33
CA TYR A 737 1.04 -21.54 -29.37
C TYR A 737 2.12 -22.63 -29.29
N GLY A 738 3.38 -22.24 -29.08
CA GLY A 738 4.49 -23.17 -28.90
C GLY A 738 4.34 -24.07 -27.66
N HIS A 739 3.68 -23.59 -26.60
CA HIS A 739 3.34 -24.43 -25.44
C HIS A 739 2.19 -25.38 -25.78
N LEU A 740 1.10 -24.88 -26.37
CA LEU A 740 -0.09 -25.65 -26.74
C LEU A 740 0.20 -26.77 -27.75
N GLU A 741 1.13 -26.55 -28.68
CA GLU A 741 1.56 -27.54 -29.68
C GLU A 741 2.43 -28.65 -29.07
N ASN A 742 3.38 -28.31 -28.20
CA ASN A 742 4.31 -29.28 -27.61
C ASN A 742 3.78 -29.99 -26.36
N LEU A 743 2.71 -29.46 -25.74
CA LEU A 743 2.05 -30.08 -24.60
C LEU A 743 1.00 -31.12 -25.02
N GLY A 744 0.29 -30.86 -26.13
CA GLY A 744 -0.79 -31.72 -26.65
C GLY A 744 -2.08 -31.65 -25.83
N ASP A 745 -3.22 -31.92 -26.46
CA ASP A 745 -4.54 -31.68 -25.85
C ASP A 745 -4.89 -32.63 -24.68
N SER A 746 -4.12 -33.72 -24.51
CA SER A 746 -4.26 -34.68 -23.39
C SER A 746 -3.77 -34.16 -22.03
N ARG A 747 -2.99 -33.07 -22.02
CA ARG A 747 -2.47 -32.38 -20.84
C ARG A 747 -3.12 -30.99 -20.68
N THR A 748 -2.93 -30.36 -19.52
CA THR A 748 -3.57 -29.07 -19.20
C THR A 748 -2.68 -27.87 -19.46
N PHE A 749 -3.18 -26.89 -20.22
CA PHE A 749 -2.50 -25.60 -20.38
C PHE A 749 -3.12 -24.55 -19.46
N MET A 750 -2.27 -23.88 -18.69
CA MET A 750 -2.62 -22.69 -17.91
C MET A 750 -2.00 -21.44 -18.54
N GLY A 751 -2.85 -20.48 -18.91
CA GLY A 751 -2.42 -19.22 -19.52
C GLY A 751 -2.35 -18.07 -18.51
N ALA A 752 -1.23 -17.33 -18.51
CA ALA A 752 -1.08 -16.12 -17.69
C ALA A 752 -1.81 -14.90 -18.28
N VAL A 753 -2.36 -14.05 -17.42
CA VAL A 753 -2.79 -12.68 -17.74
C VAL A 753 -2.33 -11.72 -16.65
N SER A 754 -1.78 -10.56 -17.03
CA SER A 754 -1.31 -9.51 -16.10
C SER A 754 -1.81 -8.15 -16.56
N PRO A 755 -2.12 -7.21 -15.64
CA PRO A 755 -2.42 -5.83 -15.99
C PRO A 755 -1.16 -5.02 -16.36
N TRP A 756 -0.30 -4.69 -15.38
CA TRP A 756 0.75 -3.68 -15.56
C TRP A 756 1.98 -3.97 -14.68
N PHE A 757 3.12 -4.28 -15.32
CA PHE A 757 4.35 -4.68 -14.62
C PHE A 757 5.36 -3.54 -14.51
N PHE A 758 5.75 -3.21 -13.29
CA PHE A 758 6.83 -2.29 -12.97
C PHE A 758 7.44 -2.61 -11.61
N THR A 759 8.78 -2.65 -11.55
CA THR A 759 9.53 -2.83 -10.31
C THR A 759 10.65 -1.78 -10.22
N HIS A 760 10.94 -1.29 -9.01
CA HIS A 760 11.79 -0.10 -8.80
C HIS A 760 12.79 -0.20 -7.63
N TYR A 761 13.27 -1.40 -7.35
CA TYR A 761 14.25 -1.65 -6.30
C TYR A 761 15.67 -1.30 -6.78
N GLY A 762 16.28 -0.29 -6.15
CA GLY A 762 17.64 0.15 -6.45
C GLY A 762 18.75 -0.83 -6.03
N PRO A 763 20.02 -0.55 -6.41
CA PRO A 763 21.17 -1.42 -6.12
C PRO A 763 21.40 -1.73 -4.65
N ASP A 764 21.04 -0.82 -3.75
CA ASP A 764 21.15 -0.99 -2.28
C ASP A 764 20.08 -1.93 -1.69
N THR A 765 19.25 -2.54 -2.54
CA THR A 765 18.13 -3.44 -2.15
C THR A 765 18.15 -4.71 -3.01
N TRP A 766 17.06 -5.07 -3.69
CA TRP A 766 17.00 -6.25 -4.58
C TRP A 766 17.53 -5.98 -5.99
N ASN A 767 17.86 -4.74 -6.35
CA ASN A 767 18.34 -4.34 -7.68
C ASN A 767 17.41 -4.76 -8.85
N LYS A 768 16.09 -4.83 -8.58
CA LYS A 768 15.04 -5.16 -9.56
C LYS A 768 14.41 -3.87 -10.08
N ASN A 769 14.83 -3.41 -11.25
CA ASN A 769 14.41 -2.13 -11.82
C ASN A 769 14.13 -2.20 -13.34
N TRP A 770 12.90 -2.54 -13.71
CA TRP A 770 12.45 -2.66 -15.11
C TRP A 770 10.91 -2.55 -15.26
N ILE A 771 10.45 -2.40 -16.51
CA ILE A 771 9.05 -2.57 -16.91
C ILE A 771 8.89 -3.70 -17.92
N TYR A 772 7.67 -4.23 -18.03
CA TYR A 772 7.16 -4.84 -19.27
C TYR A 772 6.07 -3.92 -19.87
N ARG A 773 5.86 -3.96 -21.19
CA ARG A 773 4.87 -3.09 -21.86
C ARG A 773 3.44 -3.50 -21.46
N GLY A 774 2.76 -2.69 -20.65
CA GLY A 774 1.32 -2.83 -20.33
C GLY A 774 0.37 -2.05 -21.27
N ASP A 775 0.95 -1.28 -22.19
CA ASP A 775 0.26 -0.43 -23.17
C ASP A 775 -0.59 -1.23 -24.20
N ASP A 776 -1.25 -0.51 -25.11
CA ASP A 776 -2.16 -1.05 -26.15
C ASP A 776 -3.26 -1.94 -25.56
N TRP A 777 -3.76 -1.58 -24.37
CA TRP A 777 -4.73 -2.35 -23.59
C TRP A 777 -4.33 -3.82 -23.37
N LEU A 778 -3.04 -4.11 -23.08
CA LEU A 778 -2.51 -5.49 -22.95
C LEU A 778 -3.43 -6.41 -22.13
N PHE A 779 -3.88 -5.97 -20.95
CA PHE A 779 -4.76 -6.75 -20.07
C PHE A 779 -6.02 -7.29 -20.79
N VAL A 780 -6.62 -6.45 -21.65
CA VAL A 780 -7.80 -6.80 -22.45
C VAL A 780 -7.43 -7.63 -23.67
N LYS A 781 -6.39 -7.24 -24.43
CA LYS A 781 -5.90 -8.03 -25.58
C LYS A 781 -5.59 -9.48 -25.17
N ARG A 782 -4.96 -9.65 -24.00
CA ARG A 782 -4.57 -10.94 -23.46
C ARG A 782 -5.78 -11.76 -23.02
N TRP A 783 -6.76 -11.13 -22.36
CA TRP A 783 -8.03 -11.79 -22.04
C TRP A 783 -8.79 -12.25 -23.29
N GLU A 784 -8.92 -11.40 -24.31
CA GLU A 784 -9.57 -11.75 -25.58
C GLU A 784 -8.91 -12.94 -26.29
N GLN A 785 -7.58 -13.05 -26.22
CA GLN A 785 -6.83 -14.18 -26.76
C GLN A 785 -7.06 -15.47 -25.94
N LEU A 786 -7.03 -15.41 -24.61
CA LEU A 786 -7.35 -16.56 -23.78
C LEU A 786 -8.79 -17.05 -24.04
N ILE A 787 -9.71 -16.12 -24.29
CA ILE A 787 -11.11 -16.42 -24.65
C ILE A 787 -11.22 -17.06 -26.03
N SER A 788 -10.48 -16.60 -27.05
CA SER A 788 -10.51 -17.24 -28.39
C SER A 788 -9.88 -18.64 -28.39
N LEU A 789 -8.86 -18.86 -27.55
CA LEU A 789 -8.19 -20.14 -27.38
C LEU A 789 -8.83 -21.05 -26.30
N ARG A 790 -9.94 -20.65 -25.65
CA ARG A 790 -10.53 -21.36 -24.48
C ARG A 790 -10.85 -22.85 -24.68
N HIS A 791 -10.94 -23.32 -25.92
CA HIS A 791 -11.14 -24.73 -26.24
C HIS A 791 -9.86 -25.58 -26.08
N ARG A 792 -8.70 -24.95 -25.84
CA ARG A 792 -7.39 -25.59 -25.58
C ARG A 792 -6.72 -25.11 -24.29
N ILE A 793 -7.39 -24.29 -23.48
CA ILE A 793 -6.85 -23.67 -22.26
C ILE A 793 -7.81 -23.94 -21.09
N ASP A 794 -7.53 -24.94 -20.25
CA ASP A 794 -8.39 -25.30 -19.12
C ASP A 794 -8.42 -24.19 -18.05
N MET A 795 -7.31 -23.45 -17.87
CA MET A 795 -7.10 -22.55 -16.74
C MET A 795 -6.49 -21.22 -17.18
N ALA A 796 -7.00 -20.11 -16.64
CA ALA A 796 -6.37 -18.80 -16.72
C ALA A 796 -5.91 -18.37 -15.32
N GLN A 797 -4.71 -17.79 -15.24
CA GLN A 797 -4.14 -17.27 -14.01
C GLN A 797 -3.82 -15.79 -14.11
N ILE A 798 -4.47 -14.99 -13.26
CA ILE A 798 -4.19 -13.57 -13.09
C ILE A 798 -2.93 -13.43 -12.25
N ILE A 799 -1.90 -12.82 -12.82
CA ILE A 799 -0.66 -12.44 -12.15
C ILE A 799 -0.77 -10.93 -11.91
N SER A 800 -1.18 -10.46 -10.72
CA SER A 800 -1.43 -11.14 -9.44
C SER A 800 -2.60 -10.51 -8.67
N TRP A 801 -2.92 -11.03 -7.47
CA TRP A 801 -3.84 -10.41 -6.53
C TRP A 801 -3.18 -9.29 -5.71
N ASN A 802 -1.96 -9.51 -5.21
CA ASN A 802 -1.31 -8.66 -4.19
C ASN A 802 0.23 -8.52 -4.33
N ASP A 803 0.80 -8.66 -5.54
CA ASP A 803 2.22 -8.32 -5.74
C ASP A 803 2.40 -6.81 -5.97
N TYR A 804 2.59 -6.10 -4.87
CA TYR A 804 2.85 -4.67 -4.84
C TYR A 804 4.26 -4.31 -5.37
N GLY A 805 5.24 -5.21 -5.23
CA GLY A 805 6.63 -4.94 -5.60
C GLY A 805 6.89 -4.92 -7.10
N GLU A 806 6.06 -5.63 -7.86
CA GLU A 806 6.08 -5.70 -9.33
C GLU A 806 4.84 -5.06 -9.99
N SER A 807 4.05 -4.32 -9.19
CA SER A 807 2.85 -3.53 -9.50
C SER A 807 1.67 -4.24 -10.18
N HIS A 808 1.81 -5.46 -10.70
CA HIS A 808 0.78 -6.13 -11.50
C HIS A 808 -0.40 -6.71 -10.69
N TYR A 809 -0.67 -6.18 -9.50
CA TYR A 809 -1.76 -6.62 -8.64
C TYR A 809 -3.12 -6.04 -9.08
N ILE A 810 -4.22 -6.74 -8.76
CA ILE A 810 -5.61 -6.27 -8.97
C ILE A 810 -6.46 -6.18 -7.69
N GLY A 811 -6.02 -6.78 -6.59
CA GLY A 811 -6.71 -6.76 -5.30
C GLY A 811 -6.44 -5.47 -4.51
N PRO A 812 -7.08 -5.31 -3.34
CA PRO A 812 -6.84 -4.16 -2.47
C PRO A 812 -5.39 -4.13 -1.95
N ILE A 813 -4.88 -2.93 -1.67
CA ILE A 813 -3.56 -2.75 -1.04
C ILE A 813 -3.70 -3.09 0.45
N LYS A 814 -3.16 -4.24 0.87
CA LYS A 814 -3.27 -4.80 2.21
C LYS A 814 -1.95 -5.46 2.65
N GLY A 815 -1.73 -5.55 3.96
CA GLY A 815 -0.63 -6.29 4.53
C GLY A 815 0.76 -5.69 4.26
N ALA A 816 1.75 -6.53 3.96
CA ALA A 816 3.13 -6.10 3.84
C ALA A 816 3.47 -5.62 2.41
N GLN A 817 3.91 -4.36 2.34
CA GLN A 817 4.55 -3.75 1.18
C GLN A 817 6.07 -3.68 1.41
N PRO A 818 6.88 -4.60 0.86
CA PRO A 818 8.32 -4.67 1.18
C PRO A 818 9.14 -3.59 0.45
N ASN A 819 9.12 -2.36 0.97
CA ASN A 819 9.78 -1.15 0.43
C ASN A 819 9.23 -0.65 -0.93
N SER A 820 7.99 -1.03 -1.29
CA SER A 820 7.30 -0.61 -2.53
C SER A 820 6.44 0.65 -2.41
N GLN A 821 6.25 1.16 -1.19
CA GLN A 821 5.34 2.28 -0.85
C GLN A 821 5.47 3.46 -1.82
N ALA A 822 6.70 3.82 -2.19
CA ALA A 822 7.02 4.98 -3.04
C ALA A 822 6.45 4.91 -4.47
N TRP A 823 5.94 3.76 -4.93
CA TRP A 823 5.24 3.62 -6.22
C TRP A 823 3.87 2.91 -6.15
N VAL A 824 3.45 2.53 -4.95
CA VAL A 824 2.20 1.77 -4.69
C VAL A 824 1.19 2.60 -3.91
N ASP A 825 1.62 3.37 -2.91
CA ASP A 825 0.71 4.15 -2.08
C ASP A 825 -0.02 5.20 -2.94
N GLY A 826 -1.36 5.12 -2.99
CA GLY A 826 -2.22 5.96 -3.82
C GLY A 826 -2.54 5.43 -5.21
N TYR A 827 -2.07 4.22 -5.58
CA TYR A 827 -2.30 3.59 -6.89
C TYR A 827 -3.28 2.41 -6.74
N ASP A 828 -4.55 2.65 -6.41
CA ASP A 828 -5.53 1.56 -6.34
C ASP A 828 -5.76 0.94 -7.73
N HIS A 829 -5.65 -0.39 -7.82
CA HIS A 829 -5.78 -1.17 -9.05
C HIS A 829 -7.12 -1.93 -9.15
N GLN A 830 -8.02 -1.81 -8.17
CA GLN A 830 -9.30 -2.54 -8.13
C GLN A 830 -10.20 -2.30 -9.36
N GLY A 831 -10.03 -1.20 -10.09
CA GLY A 831 -10.68 -0.98 -11.39
C GLY A 831 -10.41 -2.12 -12.39
N TRP A 832 -9.22 -2.74 -12.37
CA TRP A 832 -8.93 -3.92 -13.16
C TRP A 832 -9.58 -5.19 -12.62
N MET A 833 -9.78 -5.35 -11.30
CA MET A 833 -10.57 -6.46 -10.74
C MET A 833 -12.04 -6.39 -11.16
N HIS A 834 -12.63 -5.19 -11.17
CA HIS A 834 -13.99 -4.98 -11.67
C HIS A 834 -14.10 -5.29 -13.17
N LEU A 835 -13.15 -4.81 -13.99
CA LEU A 835 -13.08 -5.12 -15.42
C LEU A 835 -12.82 -6.62 -15.68
N ASN A 836 -12.00 -7.27 -14.85
CA ASN A 836 -11.65 -8.69 -14.96
C ASN A 836 -12.90 -9.59 -14.90
N ALA A 837 -13.89 -9.27 -14.07
CA ALA A 837 -15.10 -10.08 -13.92
C ALA A 837 -15.87 -10.29 -15.25
N TYR A 838 -15.80 -9.32 -16.17
CA TYR A 838 -16.38 -9.41 -17.52
C TYR A 838 -15.68 -10.50 -18.37
N PHE A 839 -14.35 -10.44 -18.45
CA PHE A 839 -13.54 -11.38 -19.23
C PHE A 839 -13.44 -12.76 -18.58
N ALA A 840 -13.30 -12.82 -17.26
CA ALA A 840 -13.31 -14.08 -16.50
C ALA A 840 -14.62 -14.85 -16.72
N THR A 841 -15.78 -14.15 -16.75
CA THR A 841 -17.05 -14.80 -17.12
C THR A 841 -17.00 -15.33 -18.54
N ALA A 842 -16.57 -14.51 -19.51
CA ALA A 842 -16.51 -14.89 -20.93
C ALA A 842 -15.59 -16.08 -21.22
N PHE A 843 -14.45 -16.19 -20.53
CA PHE A 843 -13.53 -17.32 -20.63
C PHE A 843 -14.17 -18.62 -20.12
N LYS A 844 -14.88 -18.55 -19.00
CA LYS A 844 -15.52 -19.70 -18.33
C LYS A 844 -16.74 -20.21 -19.08
N THR A 845 -17.59 -19.31 -19.59
CA THR A 845 -18.85 -19.66 -20.28
C THR A 845 -18.70 -19.80 -21.79
N GLY A 846 -17.71 -19.14 -22.41
CA GLY A 846 -17.65 -18.91 -23.85
C GLY A 846 -18.53 -17.76 -24.35
N CYS A 847 -19.21 -17.02 -23.47
CA CYS A 847 -20.10 -15.92 -23.82
C CYS A 847 -19.83 -14.68 -22.96
N TYR A 848 -19.58 -13.54 -23.62
CA TYR A 848 -19.44 -12.25 -22.94
C TYR A 848 -20.74 -11.87 -22.20
N PRO A 849 -20.66 -11.34 -20.97
CA PRO A 849 -21.83 -10.84 -20.24
C PRO A 849 -22.55 -9.71 -20.98
N ASN A 850 -23.88 -9.67 -20.88
CA ASN A 850 -24.67 -8.53 -21.35
C ASN A 850 -24.31 -7.26 -20.56
N ILE A 851 -24.00 -6.18 -21.26
CA ILE A 851 -23.68 -4.87 -20.66
C ILE A 851 -24.99 -4.15 -20.32
N THR A 852 -25.40 -4.23 -19.06
CA THR A 852 -26.65 -3.63 -18.55
C THR A 852 -26.50 -2.19 -18.06
N LYS A 853 -25.30 -1.82 -17.60
CA LYS A 853 -24.91 -0.47 -17.18
C LYS A 853 -23.77 0.02 -18.07
N ASP A 854 -23.77 1.29 -18.45
CA ASP A 854 -22.57 1.90 -19.03
C ASP A 854 -21.48 2.01 -17.95
N GLN A 855 -20.25 1.59 -18.28
CA GLN A 855 -19.13 1.56 -17.34
C GLN A 855 -17.82 1.93 -18.04
N ILE A 856 -17.14 2.95 -17.53
CA ILE A 856 -15.82 3.41 -17.99
C ILE A 856 -14.76 2.87 -17.03
N TYR A 857 -13.64 2.40 -17.60
CA TYR A 857 -12.39 2.10 -16.91
C TYR A 857 -11.26 2.84 -17.61
N MET A 858 -10.32 3.42 -16.87
CA MET A 858 -9.14 4.08 -17.45
C MET A 858 -7.89 3.87 -16.61
N TRP A 859 -6.73 3.91 -17.26
CA TRP A 859 -5.44 3.91 -16.57
C TRP A 859 -4.35 4.66 -17.34
N ALA A 860 -3.39 5.20 -16.59
CA ALA A 860 -2.26 5.96 -17.11
C ALA A 860 -1.08 5.96 -16.14
N ARG A 861 0.16 6.03 -16.66
CA ARG A 861 1.34 6.31 -15.83
C ARG A 861 1.31 7.76 -15.33
N PRO A 862 1.87 8.07 -14.15
CA PRO A 862 1.80 9.40 -13.54
C PRO A 862 2.72 10.45 -14.20
N HIS A 863 3.60 10.08 -15.13
CA HIS A 863 4.52 11.02 -15.77
C HIS A 863 4.96 10.61 -17.19
N PRO A 864 5.38 11.57 -18.05
CA PRO A 864 6.01 11.27 -19.34
C PRO A 864 7.22 10.34 -19.19
N LYS A 865 7.38 9.35 -20.07
CA LYS A 865 8.46 8.35 -19.94
C LYS A 865 9.87 8.96 -20.03
N GLU A 866 9.99 10.14 -20.64
CA GLU A 866 11.23 10.90 -20.76
C GLU A 866 11.43 11.97 -19.66
N ALA A 867 10.47 12.14 -18.75
CA ALA A 867 10.57 13.09 -17.64
C ALA A 867 11.81 12.83 -16.77
N ASN A 868 12.43 13.89 -16.26
CA ASN A 868 13.58 13.81 -15.37
C ASN A 868 13.13 13.88 -13.91
N SER A 869 13.66 13.00 -13.08
CA SER A 869 13.39 12.94 -11.64
C SER A 869 14.65 13.23 -10.82
N SER A 870 14.46 13.64 -9.56
CA SER A 870 15.50 13.72 -8.53
C SER A 870 15.78 12.39 -7.83
N ASP A 871 15.23 11.29 -8.34
CA ASP A 871 15.39 9.94 -7.80
C ASP A 871 16.86 9.49 -7.71
N ARG A 872 17.13 8.60 -6.75
CA ARG A 872 18.41 7.88 -6.59
C ARG A 872 18.42 6.56 -7.35
N VAL A 873 17.25 5.95 -7.55
CA VAL A 873 17.10 4.79 -8.42
C VAL A 873 17.08 5.32 -9.87
N PRO A 874 17.86 4.75 -10.80
CA PRO A 874 17.80 5.17 -12.20
C PRO A 874 16.44 4.82 -12.82
N ARG A 875 16.07 5.49 -13.91
CA ARG A 875 14.85 5.16 -14.68
C ARG A 875 14.84 3.66 -15.05
N PRO A 876 13.72 2.92 -14.87
CA PRO A 876 13.67 1.47 -15.05
C PRO A 876 14.11 1.00 -16.44
N ASN A 877 14.74 -0.17 -16.52
CA ASN A 877 15.06 -0.78 -17.81
C ASN A 877 13.79 -0.99 -18.66
N ASN A 878 13.95 -0.93 -19.98
CA ASN A 878 12.87 -0.97 -20.97
C ASN A 878 11.87 0.20 -20.95
N TRP A 879 12.10 1.27 -20.19
CA TRP A 879 11.21 2.46 -20.14
C TRP A 879 10.83 3.02 -21.52
N GLN A 880 11.69 2.86 -22.53
CA GLN A 880 11.44 3.32 -23.90
C GLN A 880 10.22 2.64 -24.54
N LEU A 881 9.90 1.41 -24.12
CA LEU A 881 8.75 0.66 -24.60
C LEU A 881 7.43 1.34 -24.23
N ALA A 882 7.37 2.16 -23.19
CA ALA A 882 6.13 2.78 -22.72
C ALA A 882 5.50 3.74 -23.75
N ASP A 883 4.22 4.07 -23.60
CA ASP A 883 3.55 5.19 -24.27
C ASP A 883 3.00 6.24 -23.30
N ASP A 884 3.01 7.49 -23.73
CA ASP A 884 2.65 8.69 -22.94
C ASP A 884 1.15 9.02 -23.12
N THR A 885 0.33 8.00 -22.84
CA THR A 885 -1.07 7.87 -23.27
C THR A 885 -1.97 7.42 -22.13
N ALA A 886 -3.21 7.91 -22.08
CA ALA A 886 -4.27 7.36 -21.25
C ALA A 886 -4.99 6.24 -22.01
N TRP A 887 -5.10 5.07 -21.37
CA TRP A 887 -5.80 3.89 -21.91
C TRP A 887 -7.19 3.82 -21.30
N VAL A 888 -8.23 3.70 -22.13
CA VAL A 888 -9.64 3.66 -21.71
C VAL A 888 -10.34 2.44 -22.29
N ILE A 889 -11.14 1.79 -21.46
CA ILE A 889 -12.12 0.78 -21.85
C ILE A 889 -13.50 1.28 -21.47
N VAL A 890 -14.46 1.19 -22.40
CA VAL A 890 -15.88 1.46 -22.11
C VAL A 890 -16.71 0.25 -22.45
N LEU A 891 -17.41 -0.28 -21.45
CA LEU A 891 -18.53 -1.19 -21.64
C LEU A 891 -19.77 -0.31 -21.85
N ALA A 892 -20.21 -0.18 -23.10
CA ALA A 892 -21.34 0.68 -23.48
C ALA A 892 -22.59 -0.16 -23.78
N ARG A 893 -23.73 0.19 -23.16
CA ARG A 893 -25.01 -0.54 -23.36
C ARG A 893 -25.67 -0.23 -24.72
N ALA A 894 -25.31 0.90 -25.32
CA ALA A 894 -25.81 1.40 -26.60
C ALA A 894 -24.80 2.39 -27.20
N THR A 895 -25.00 2.79 -28.46
CA THR A 895 -24.23 3.86 -29.12
C THR A 895 -24.20 5.16 -28.30
N GLY A 896 -23.14 5.94 -28.42
CA GLY A 896 -22.97 7.22 -27.74
C GLY A 896 -21.67 7.91 -28.15
N THR A 897 -21.28 8.98 -27.46
CA THR A 897 -20.00 9.67 -27.68
C THR A 897 -19.23 9.84 -26.38
N LEU A 898 -17.96 9.41 -26.37
CA LEU A 898 -17.05 9.58 -25.25
C LEU A 898 -16.21 10.84 -25.45
N ASP A 899 -16.39 11.85 -24.60
CA ASP A 899 -15.56 13.05 -24.54
C ASP A 899 -14.42 12.84 -23.52
N CYS A 900 -13.18 12.75 -24.02
CA CYS A 900 -11.96 12.59 -23.23
C CYS A 900 -11.22 13.94 -23.08
N TYR A 901 -10.69 14.22 -21.90
CA TYR A 901 -10.05 15.49 -21.56
C TYR A 901 -8.70 15.27 -20.86
N THR A 902 -7.77 16.21 -21.03
CA THR A 902 -6.48 16.26 -20.29
C THR A 902 -6.32 17.49 -19.41
N THR A 903 -7.15 18.52 -19.61
CA THR A 903 -7.25 19.69 -18.72
C THR A 903 -8.74 20.02 -18.49
N PRO A 904 -9.09 20.83 -17.48
CA PRO A 904 -10.47 21.27 -17.26
C PRO A 904 -11.08 22.11 -18.41
N HIS A 905 -10.30 22.48 -19.42
CA HIS A 905 -10.77 23.28 -20.56
C HIS A 905 -11.18 22.39 -21.73
N GLU A 906 -12.28 22.75 -22.41
CA GLU A 906 -12.76 22.06 -23.62
C GLU A 906 -11.76 22.08 -24.79
N SER A 907 -10.78 22.99 -24.78
CA SER A 907 -9.64 22.98 -25.73
C SER A 907 -8.67 21.80 -25.56
N SER A 908 -8.97 20.86 -24.67
CA SER A 908 -8.31 19.56 -24.54
C SER A 908 -9.18 18.36 -24.95
N LYS A 909 -10.45 18.62 -25.33
CA LYS A 909 -11.47 17.60 -25.57
C LYS A 909 -11.21 16.80 -26.86
N GLN A 910 -11.35 15.48 -26.77
CA GLN A 910 -11.32 14.55 -27.89
C GLN A 910 -12.56 13.65 -27.82
N THR A 911 -13.43 13.77 -28.83
CA THR A 911 -14.71 13.06 -28.92
C THR A 911 -14.57 11.78 -29.74
N PHE A 912 -15.02 10.65 -29.21
CA PHE A 912 -15.00 9.34 -29.86
C PHE A 912 -16.40 8.75 -29.95
N THR A 913 -16.83 8.28 -31.13
CA THR A 913 -18.11 7.54 -31.28
C THR A 913 -17.96 6.13 -30.72
N LEU A 914 -18.82 5.76 -29.76
CA LEU A 914 -18.89 4.41 -29.21
C LEU A 914 -19.96 3.56 -29.90
N GLN A 915 -19.67 2.26 -30.00
CA GLN A 915 -20.62 1.23 -30.39
C GLN A 915 -21.17 0.51 -29.13
N PRO A 916 -22.33 -0.17 -29.20
CA PRO A 916 -22.74 -1.08 -28.13
C PRO A 916 -21.71 -2.20 -27.99
N GLY A 917 -21.30 -2.53 -26.75
CA GLY A 917 -20.25 -3.52 -26.50
C GLY A 917 -19.00 -2.95 -25.82
N LEU A 918 -17.90 -3.68 -25.98
CA LEU A 918 -16.57 -3.32 -25.51
C LEU A 918 -15.90 -2.34 -26.49
N ASN A 919 -15.57 -1.13 -26.01
CA ASN A 919 -14.86 -0.11 -26.77
C ASN A 919 -13.46 0.10 -26.19
N LYS A 920 -12.45 0.21 -27.05
CA LYS A 920 -11.05 0.53 -26.71
C LYS A 920 -10.72 1.93 -27.21
N ILE A 921 -10.55 2.88 -26.30
CA ILE A 921 -10.25 4.28 -26.60
C ILE A 921 -8.95 4.68 -25.92
N SER A 922 -8.17 5.56 -26.54
CA SER A 922 -6.89 6.05 -26.01
C SER A 922 -6.65 7.48 -26.45
N PHE A 923 -6.05 8.30 -25.60
CA PHE A 923 -5.73 9.69 -25.92
C PHE A 923 -4.39 10.13 -25.32
N PRO A 924 -3.62 10.99 -26.01
CA PRO A 924 -2.35 11.49 -25.50
C PRO A 924 -2.55 12.37 -24.27
N LEU A 925 -1.69 12.23 -23.27
CA LEU A 925 -1.72 13.01 -22.04
C LEU A 925 -0.94 14.33 -22.18
N ARG A 926 -1.46 15.42 -21.61
CA ARG A 926 -0.74 16.70 -21.52
C ARG A 926 0.02 16.78 -20.19
N PRO A 927 1.34 17.06 -20.19
CA PRO A 927 2.10 17.27 -18.95
C PRO A 927 1.45 18.31 -18.05
N ASP A 928 1.54 18.09 -16.74
CA ASP A 928 0.94 18.87 -15.66
C ASP A 928 -0.60 18.94 -15.64
N GLY A 929 -1.28 18.25 -16.57
CA GLY A 929 -2.73 18.02 -16.59
C GLY A 929 -3.17 16.77 -15.82
N GLY A 930 -4.40 16.32 -16.09
CA GLY A 930 -4.99 15.10 -15.55
C GLY A 930 -5.58 14.21 -16.66
N MET A 931 -6.55 13.38 -16.32
CA MET A 931 -7.37 12.62 -17.28
C MET A 931 -8.83 12.65 -16.83
N ARG A 932 -9.77 12.68 -17.79
CA ARG A 932 -11.22 12.59 -17.55
C ARG A 932 -11.89 12.03 -18.80
N ALA A 933 -12.94 11.22 -18.63
CA ALA A 933 -13.77 10.74 -19.74
C ALA A 933 -15.25 10.76 -19.34
N VAL A 934 -16.07 11.33 -20.23
CA VAL A 934 -17.52 11.49 -20.04
C VAL A 934 -18.23 10.83 -21.22
N LEU A 935 -19.05 9.82 -20.95
CA LEU A 935 -19.90 9.19 -21.95
C LEU A 935 -21.22 9.95 -22.03
N MET A 936 -21.43 10.62 -23.17
CA MET A 936 -22.67 11.29 -23.51
C MET A 936 -23.59 10.38 -24.33
N ARG A 937 -24.90 10.45 -24.07
CA ARG A 937 -25.94 9.84 -24.91
C ARG A 937 -27.18 10.73 -24.91
N ASP A 938 -27.71 11.01 -26.10
CA ASP A 938 -28.93 11.82 -26.32
C ASP A 938 -28.89 13.23 -25.67
N GLY A 939 -27.69 13.76 -25.42
CA GLY A 939 -27.43 15.05 -24.76
C GLY A 939 -27.07 14.94 -23.27
N GLU A 940 -27.32 13.79 -22.64
CA GLU A 940 -27.14 13.55 -21.21
C GLU A 940 -25.85 12.77 -20.88
N VAL A 941 -25.34 12.93 -19.65
CA VAL A 941 -24.22 12.14 -19.13
C VAL A 941 -24.71 10.75 -18.73
N ALA A 942 -24.27 9.72 -19.44
CA ALA A 942 -24.62 8.32 -19.16
C ALA A 942 -23.60 7.62 -18.23
N ALA A 943 -22.34 8.05 -18.24
CA ALA A 943 -21.30 7.66 -17.28
C ALA A 943 -20.16 8.70 -17.28
N GLU A 944 -19.52 8.91 -16.13
CA GLU A 944 -18.33 9.76 -16.01
C GLU A 944 -17.24 9.08 -15.17
N CYS A 945 -15.99 9.19 -15.62
CA CYS A 945 -14.82 8.82 -14.84
C CYS A 945 -13.85 10.01 -14.80
N THR A 946 -13.71 10.59 -13.60
CA THR A 946 -12.85 11.75 -13.28
C THR A 946 -12.03 11.38 -12.05
N PRO A 947 -10.79 10.88 -12.22
CA PRO A 947 -9.99 10.35 -11.13
C PRO A 947 -9.49 11.45 -10.19
N VAL A 948 -9.89 11.38 -8.92
CA VAL A 948 -9.46 12.35 -7.89
C VAL A 948 -7.99 12.10 -7.55
N GLY A 949 -7.19 13.17 -7.52
CA GLY A 949 -5.77 13.11 -7.15
C GLY A 949 -4.80 12.72 -8.28
N TYR A 950 -5.27 12.17 -9.40
CA TYR A 950 -4.41 11.88 -10.54
C TYR A 950 -3.89 13.16 -11.21
N ARG A 951 -2.59 13.17 -11.51
CA ARG A 951 -1.90 14.24 -12.22
C ARG A 951 -0.75 13.67 -13.05
N TYR A 952 -0.58 14.16 -14.27
CA TYR A 952 0.46 13.71 -15.19
C TYR A 952 1.71 14.59 -15.09
N GLU A 953 2.51 14.38 -14.04
CA GLU A 953 3.56 15.29 -13.60
C GLU A 953 4.70 15.44 -14.62
N SER A 954 5.10 16.67 -14.94
CA SER A 954 6.27 16.92 -15.81
C SER A 954 7.61 16.70 -15.12
N ARG A 955 7.63 16.63 -13.77
CA ARG A 955 8.82 16.54 -12.91
C ARG A 955 8.53 15.64 -11.70
N PRO A 956 8.41 14.32 -11.89
CA PRO A 956 8.03 13.39 -10.84
C PRO A 956 9.13 13.26 -9.78
N GLY A 957 8.75 13.01 -8.52
CA GLY A 957 9.69 12.82 -7.41
C GLY A 957 10.43 11.47 -7.40
N VAL A 958 9.87 10.48 -8.10
CA VAL A 958 10.34 9.09 -8.26
C VAL A 958 10.14 8.69 -9.72
N TYR A 959 10.93 7.78 -10.30
CA TYR A 959 10.65 7.23 -11.65
C TYR A 959 9.52 6.19 -11.62
N ASN A 960 8.34 6.58 -11.16
CA ASN A 960 7.19 5.70 -11.01
C ASN A 960 6.52 5.38 -12.37
N PHE A 961 6.76 4.17 -12.88
CA PHE A 961 6.11 3.63 -14.08
C PHE A 961 4.89 2.74 -13.80
N ASN A 962 4.41 2.69 -12.55
CA ASN A 962 3.10 2.12 -12.23
C ASN A 962 1.99 2.93 -12.93
N ALA A 963 0.80 2.36 -13.09
CA ALA A 963 -0.35 3.05 -13.67
C ALA A 963 -1.40 3.35 -12.60
N PHE A 964 -1.84 4.60 -12.53
CA PHE A 964 -3.03 4.96 -11.77
C PHE A 964 -4.25 4.39 -12.50
N VAL A 965 -5.12 3.66 -11.80
CA VAL A 965 -6.33 3.05 -12.37
C VAL A 965 -7.57 3.74 -11.80
N ALA A 966 -8.60 3.90 -12.63
CA ALA A 966 -9.88 4.47 -12.21
C ALA A 966 -11.04 3.84 -12.98
N MET A 967 -12.24 3.96 -12.42
CA MET A 967 -13.49 3.57 -13.06
C MET A 967 -14.60 4.59 -12.77
N SER A 968 -15.67 4.59 -13.56
CA SER A 968 -16.87 5.37 -13.27
C SER A 968 -17.64 4.78 -12.08
N ASN A 969 -18.32 5.64 -11.30
CA ASN A 969 -19.28 5.20 -10.28
C ASN A 969 -20.51 4.53 -10.93
#